data_AF-Q9L877-F1
#
_entry.id   AF-Q9L877-F1
#
_cell.length_a   1.000
_cell.length_b   1.000
_cell.length_c   1.000
_cell.angle_alpha   90.00
_cell.angle_beta   90.00
_cell.angle_gamma   90.00
#
_symmetry.space_group_name_H-M   'P 1'
#
loop_
_entity.id
_entity.type
_entity.pdbx_description
1 polymer ?
#
loop_
_entity_poly.entity_id
_entity_poly.type
_entity_poly.pdbx_seq_one_letter_code
_entity_poly.pdbx_strand_id
1 'polypeptide(L)'
;MEENNQNQCIPYNCLSNPEEVLLDGERISTGNSSIDISLSLVQFLVSNFVPGGGFLVGLIDFVWGIVGPSQWDAFLVQIEQLINERIAEFARNAAIANLEGLGNNFNIYVEAFKEWEEDPNNPATRTRVIDRFRILDGLLERDIPSFRISGFEVPLLSVYAQAANLHLAILRDSVIFGERWGVTTINVNENYNRLIRHIDEYADHCANTYNRGLNNLPKSTYQDWITYNRLRRDLTLTVLDIAAFFPNYDNRRYPIQPVGQLTREVYTDPLINFNPQLQSVAQLPTFNVMESSAIRNPHLFDILNNLTIFTDWFSVGRNFYWGGHRVISSLIGGGNITSPIYGREANQEPPRSFTFNGPVFRTLSNPTLRLLQQPWPAPPFNLRGVEGVEFSTPTNSFTYRGRGTVDSLTELPPEDNSVPPREGYSHRLCHATFVQRSGTPFLTTGVVFSWTHRSATLTNTIDPERINQIPLVKGFRVWGGTSVITGPGFTGGDILRRNTFGDFVSLQVNINSPITQRYRLRFRYASSRDARVIVLTGAASTGVGGQVSVNMPLQKTMEIGENLTSRTFRYTDFSNPFSFRANPDIIGISERPLFGAGSISSGELYIDKIEIILADATFEAESDLERAQKAVNALFTSSNQIGLKTDVTDYHIDQVSNLVDCLSDEFCLDEKRELSEKVKHAKRLSDERNLLQDPNFRGINRQPDRGWRGSTDITIQGGDDVFKENYVTLPGTVDECYPTYLYQKIDESKLKAYTRYELRGYIEDSQDLEIYLIRYNAKHEIVNVPGTGSLWPLSAQSPIGKCGEPNRCAPHLEWNPDLDCSCRDGEKCAHHSHHFTLDIDVGCTDLNEDLGVWVIFKIKTQDGHARLGNLEFLEEKPLLGEALARVKRAEKKWRDKREKLQLETNIVYKEAKESVDALFVNSQYDRLQVDTNIAMIHAADKRVHRIREAYLPELSVIPGVNAAIFEELEGRIFTAYSLYDARNVIKNGDFNNGLLCWNVKGHVDVEEQNNHRSVLVIPEWEAEVSQEVRVCPGRGYILRVTAYKEGYGEGCVTIHEIEDNTDELKFSNCVEEEVYPNNTVTCNNYTGTQEEYEGTYSSRNQGYDEAFGNNPSVPADYASVYEEKSYTDGRRENPCESNRGYGDYTPLPAGYVTKDLEYFPETDKVWIEIGETEGTFIVDSVELVLMEE
;
A
#
# COMPACT_ATOMS: atom_id res chain seq x y z
N MET A 1 19.91 45.01 -30.48
CA MET A 1 20.55 46.10 -31.23
C MET A 1 19.73 46.28 -32.50
N GLU A 2 18.99 47.36 -32.73
CA GLU A 2 19.06 48.72 -32.18
C GLU A 2 17.72 49.19 -31.60
N GLU A 3 17.84 50.23 -30.78
CA GLU A 3 16.92 50.71 -29.75
C GLU A 3 16.00 51.86 -30.19
N ASN A 4 15.00 52.08 -29.34
CA ASN A 4 14.59 53.36 -28.74
C ASN A 4 13.47 54.21 -29.38
N ASN A 5 12.31 54.14 -28.69
CA ASN A 5 11.78 55.17 -27.76
C ASN A 5 10.52 55.98 -28.12
N GLN A 6 9.70 56.11 -27.05
CA GLN A 6 8.85 57.23 -26.63
C GLN A 6 7.32 57.24 -26.91
N ASN A 7 6.59 56.98 -25.81
CA ASN A 7 5.63 57.86 -25.11
C ASN A 7 4.29 58.30 -25.74
N GLN A 8 3.23 57.97 -24.99
CA GLN A 8 2.10 58.81 -24.53
C GLN A 8 0.84 59.03 -25.42
N CYS A 9 -0.27 58.49 -24.86
CA CYS A 9 -1.55 59.14 -24.52
C CYS A 9 -2.54 59.66 -25.60
N ILE A 10 -3.68 58.95 -25.69
CA ILE A 10 -5.13 59.29 -25.83
C ILE A 10 -5.54 60.70 -26.37
N PRO A 11 -6.66 60.80 -27.14
CA PRO A 11 -7.94 61.10 -26.48
C PRO A 11 -9.20 60.42 -27.05
N TYR A 12 -10.14 60.20 -26.11
CA TYR A 12 -11.59 60.02 -26.21
C TYR A 12 -12.28 60.96 -27.24
N ASN A 13 -13.35 60.51 -27.93
CA ASN A 13 -14.75 60.77 -27.52
C ASN A 13 -15.84 60.34 -28.54
N CYS A 14 -16.90 59.72 -27.99
CA CYS A 14 -18.34 60.08 -28.13
C CYS A 14 -19.26 59.55 -29.26
N LEU A 15 -20.30 58.83 -28.77
CA LEU A 15 -21.75 58.91 -29.06
C LEU A 15 -22.40 57.85 -29.97
N SER A 16 -23.16 56.94 -29.36
CA SER A 16 -24.64 56.93 -29.47
C SER A 16 -25.29 55.92 -28.50
N ASN A 17 -26.16 56.44 -27.62
CA ASN A 17 -27.08 55.71 -26.73
C ASN A 17 -28.13 54.88 -27.52
N PRO A 18 -28.80 53.95 -26.82
CA PRO A 18 -30.25 54.11 -26.67
C PRO A 18 -30.73 54.00 -25.21
N GLU A 19 -31.49 55.03 -24.82
CA GLU A 19 -32.56 55.10 -23.81
C GLU A 19 -32.53 54.15 -22.60
N GLU A 20 -31.99 54.66 -21.49
CA GLU A 20 -32.33 54.21 -20.13
C GLU A 20 -33.73 54.67 -19.74
N VAL A 21 -34.56 53.72 -19.33
CA VAL A 21 -35.73 53.99 -18.49
C VAL A 21 -35.20 54.34 -17.10
N LEU A 22 -35.36 55.60 -16.72
CA LEU A 22 -35.14 56.14 -15.39
C LEU A 22 -35.98 55.39 -14.35
N LEU A 23 -35.34 54.65 -13.46
CA LEU A 23 -35.88 54.33 -12.13
C LEU A 23 -35.07 55.11 -11.10
N ASP A 24 -35.81 55.88 -10.31
CA ASP A 24 -35.39 56.96 -9.43
C ASP A 24 -34.25 56.64 -8.46
N GLY A 25 -33.47 57.68 -8.16
CA GLY A 25 -32.27 57.64 -7.34
C GLY A 25 -32.47 57.02 -5.97
N GLU A 26 -31.72 55.94 -5.73
CA GLU A 26 -31.58 55.35 -4.40
C GLU A 26 -30.35 55.92 -3.70
N ARG A 27 -30.54 56.30 -2.43
CA ARG A 27 -29.54 56.87 -1.54
C ARG A 27 -28.26 56.01 -1.52
N ILE A 28 -27.15 56.61 -1.91
CA ILE A 28 -25.81 56.23 -1.46
C ILE A 28 -25.73 56.62 0.02
N SER A 29 -26.15 55.73 0.92
CA SER A 29 -25.82 55.84 2.34
C SER A 29 -24.36 55.42 2.49
N THR A 30 -23.50 56.28 3.01
CA THR A 30 -22.14 55.90 3.42
C THR A 30 -22.26 54.75 4.44
N GLY A 31 -21.85 53.54 4.04
CA GLY A 31 -21.93 52.30 4.81
C GLY A 31 -21.03 52.33 6.03
N ASN A 32 -21.61 52.71 7.18
CA ASN A 32 -20.88 52.88 8.45
C ASN A 32 -21.47 51.99 9.57
N SER A 33 -22.42 51.10 9.30
CA SER A 33 -22.88 50.15 10.31
C SER A 33 -21.91 48.98 10.46
N SER A 34 -21.90 48.37 11.63
CA SER A 34 -21.14 47.15 11.93
C SER A 34 -21.44 45.99 10.97
N ILE A 35 -22.69 45.88 10.49
CA ILE A 35 -23.10 44.87 9.50
C ILE A 35 -22.49 45.20 8.13
N ASP A 36 -22.55 46.46 7.68
CA ASP A 36 -21.97 46.87 6.38
C ASP A 36 -20.47 46.57 6.34
N ILE A 37 -19.76 46.93 7.41
CA ILE A 37 -18.32 46.70 7.58
C ILE A 37 -18.01 45.20 7.56
N SER A 38 -18.79 44.40 8.29
CA SER A 38 -18.56 42.95 8.36
C SER A 38 -18.86 42.25 7.04
N LEU A 39 -19.91 42.64 6.32
CA LEU A 39 -20.22 42.08 4.99
C LEU A 39 -19.16 42.46 3.95
N SER A 40 -18.64 43.69 3.99
CA SER A 40 -17.54 44.12 3.13
C SER A 40 -16.28 43.28 3.40
N LEU A 41 -15.96 43.04 4.68
CA LEU A 41 -14.88 42.13 5.06
C LEU A 41 -15.13 40.71 4.55
N VAL A 42 -16.33 40.15 4.73
CA VAL A 42 -16.66 38.79 4.27
C VAL A 42 -16.53 38.68 2.74
N GLN A 43 -16.98 39.67 1.97
CA GLN A 43 -16.76 39.73 0.52
C GLN A 43 -15.27 39.68 0.18
N PHE A 44 -14.45 40.45 0.91
CA PHE A 44 -13.00 40.44 0.74
C PHE A 44 -12.39 39.07 1.08
N LEU A 45 -12.78 38.44 2.19
CA LEU A 45 -12.31 37.11 2.58
C LEU A 45 -12.75 36.01 1.59
N VAL A 46 -13.92 36.14 0.96
CA VAL A 46 -14.36 35.21 -0.09
C VAL A 46 -13.53 35.40 -1.36
N SER A 47 -13.24 36.64 -1.73
CA SER A 47 -12.73 36.99 -3.07
C SER A 47 -11.21 37.06 -3.14
N ASN A 48 -10.52 37.37 -2.03
CA ASN A 48 -9.10 37.71 -1.99
C ASN A 48 -8.39 37.14 -0.75
N PHE A 49 -8.58 35.85 -0.45
CA PHE A 49 -7.86 35.17 0.64
C PHE A 49 -6.45 34.69 0.20
N VAL A 50 -5.61 35.62 -0.24
CA VAL A 50 -4.24 35.34 -0.71
C VAL A 50 -3.25 36.06 0.21
N PRO A 51 -2.22 35.39 0.76
CA PRO A 51 -1.23 36.04 1.61
C PRO A 51 -0.40 37.12 0.90
N GLY A 52 -0.01 38.17 1.63
CA GLY A 52 0.85 39.24 1.10
C GLY A 52 0.36 40.65 1.44
N GLY A 53 1.08 41.68 0.95
CA GLY A 53 0.78 43.08 1.27
C GLY A 53 -0.64 43.50 0.87
N GLY A 54 -1.16 43.00 -0.25
CA GLY A 54 -2.53 43.25 -0.70
C GLY A 54 -3.59 42.77 0.29
N PHE A 55 -3.36 41.65 0.99
CA PHE A 55 -4.29 41.15 2.01
C PHE A 55 -4.38 42.10 3.20
N LEU A 56 -3.20 42.51 3.69
CA LEU A 56 -3.06 43.41 4.83
C LEU A 56 -3.67 44.77 4.55
N VAL A 57 -3.46 45.31 3.34
CA VAL A 57 -4.09 46.55 2.88
C VAL A 57 -5.61 46.40 2.84
N GLY A 58 -6.14 45.29 2.34
CA GLY A 58 -7.57 45.05 2.38
C GLY A 58 -8.14 45.06 3.80
N LEU A 59 -7.44 44.48 4.79
CA LEU A 59 -7.89 44.56 6.19
C LEU A 59 -7.88 46.00 6.75
N ILE A 60 -6.97 46.86 6.29
CA ILE A 60 -7.01 48.30 6.59
C ILE A 60 -8.23 48.93 5.91
N ASP A 61 -8.39 48.74 4.61
CA ASP A 61 -9.40 49.43 3.80
C ASP A 61 -10.83 49.06 4.21
N PHE A 62 -11.06 47.80 4.62
CA PHE A 62 -12.40 47.32 4.99
C PHE A 62 -12.70 47.40 6.48
N VAL A 63 -11.69 47.47 7.38
CA VAL A 63 -11.90 47.52 8.83
C VAL A 63 -10.96 48.52 9.50
N TRP A 64 -9.69 48.19 9.63
CA TRP A 64 -8.81 48.83 10.63
C TRP A 64 -8.37 50.25 10.30
N GLY A 65 -8.50 50.69 9.05
CA GLY A 65 -8.22 52.06 8.61
C GLY A 65 -9.44 52.98 8.57
N ILE A 66 -10.66 52.41 8.52
CA ILE A 66 -11.92 53.17 8.43
C ILE A 66 -12.74 53.16 9.72
N VAL A 67 -12.47 52.21 10.63
CA VAL A 67 -13.17 52.06 11.91
C VAL A 67 -12.44 52.85 13.01
N GLY A 68 -13.02 54.00 13.38
CA GLY A 68 -12.59 54.79 14.52
C GLY A 68 -13.36 54.46 15.81
N PRO A 69 -13.08 55.19 16.92
CA PRO A 69 -13.74 54.96 18.20
C PRO A 69 -15.28 54.98 18.13
N SER A 70 -15.87 55.85 17.31
CA SER A 70 -17.33 55.93 17.12
C SER A 70 -17.92 54.71 16.40
N GLN A 71 -17.16 54.06 15.53
CA GLN A 71 -17.61 52.87 14.83
C GLN A 71 -17.45 51.65 15.74
N TRP A 72 -16.35 51.53 16.48
CA TRP A 72 -16.22 50.50 17.53
C TRP A 72 -17.32 50.60 18.58
N ASP A 73 -17.67 51.81 18.98
CA ASP A 73 -18.84 52.10 19.82
C ASP A 73 -20.13 51.51 19.22
N ALA A 74 -20.37 51.72 17.92
CA ALA A 74 -21.53 51.19 17.22
C ALA A 74 -21.58 49.65 17.18
N PHE A 75 -20.43 48.97 17.03
CA PHE A 75 -20.34 47.51 17.13
C PHE A 75 -20.82 46.99 18.50
N LEU A 76 -20.49 47.70 19.58
CA LEU A 76 -20.92 47.34 20.94
C LEU A 76 -22.40 47.67 21.16
N VAL A 77 -22.81 48.90 20.83
CA VAL A 77 -24.18 49.39 21.06
C VAL A 77 -25.21 48.53 20.34
N GLN A 78 -24.91 48.04 19.13
CA GLN A 78 -25.81 47.18 18.39
C GLN A 78 -26.20 45.95 19.21
N ILE A 79 -25.24 45.27 19.83
CA ILE A 79 -25.52 44.05 20.60
C ILE A 79 -26.07 44.40 21.99
N GLU A 80 -25.51 45.40 22.67
CA GLU A 80 -25.97 45.87 24.00
C GLU A 80 -27.49 46.18 24.00
N GLN A 81 -27.98 46.86 22.95
CA GLN A 81 -29.39 47.20 22.81
C GLN A 81 -30.29 45.97 22.58
N LEU A 82 -29.79 44.94 21.89
CA LEU A 82 -30.56 43.73 21.58
C LEU A 82 -30.74 42.83 22.80
N ILE A 83 -29.69 42.65 23.58
CA ILE A 83 -29.72 41.78 24.77
C ILE A 83 -30.11 42.55 26.05
N ASN A 84 -30.28 43.87 25.96
CA ASN A 84 -30.56 44.77 27.09
C ASN A 84 -29.54 44.62 28.23
N GLU A 85 -28.27 44.49 27.87
CA GLU A 85 -27.14 44.35 28.78
C GLU A 85 -26.05 45.31 28.32
N ARG A 86 -25.74 46.29 29.17
CA ARG A 86 -24.73 47.32 28.89
C ARG A 86 -23.40 46.91 29.50
N ILE A 87 -22.34 46.97 28.71
CA ILE A 87 -20.97 46.76 29.16
C ILE A 87 -20.64 47.84 30.20
N ALA A 88 -19.97 47.44 31.28
CA ALA A 88 -19.48 48.38 32.29
C ALA A 88 -18.64 49.49 31.63
N GLU A 89 -18.90 50.75 31.97
CA GLU A 89 -18.33 51.91 31.27
C GLU A 89 -16.80 51.88 31.18
N PHE A 90 -16.12 51.47 32.25
CA PHE A 90 -14.66 51.29 32.24
C PHE A 90 -14.22 50.21 31.24
N ALA A 91 -14.85 49.03 31.26
CA ALA A 91 -14.52 47.92 30.38
C ALA A 91 -14.78 48.29 28.90
N ARG A 92 -15.87 49.01 28.65
CA ARG A 92 -16.25 49.50 27.33
C ARG A 92 -15.23 50.50 26.77
N ASN A 93 -14.89 51.53 27.55
CA ASN A 93 -13.91 52.54 27.15
C ASN A 93 -12.51 51.93 26.98
N ALA A 94 -12.13 50.97 27.83
CA ALA A 94 -10.89 50.22 27.69
C ALA A 94 -10.87 49.39 26.40
N ALA A 95 -11.96 48.68 26.08
CA ALA A 95 -12.05 47.89 24.85
C ALA A 95 -11.89 48.77 23.60
N ILE A 96 -12.59 49.92 23.54
CA ILE A 96 -12.48 50.86 22.41
C ILE A 96 -11.05 51.42 22.28
N ALA A 97 -10.44 51.84 23.39
CA ALA A 97 -9.08 52.37 23.39
C ALA A 97 -8.04 51.31 22.96
N ASN A 98 -8.23 50.05 23.38
CA ASN A 98 -7.37 48.95 22.95
C ASN A 98 -7.53 48.69 21.44
N LEU A 99 -8.75 48.67 20.90
CA LEU A 99 -9.00 48.50 19.46
C LEU A 99 -8.37 49.62 18.63
N GLU A 100 -8.47 50.88 19.08
CA GLU A 100 -7.79 52.01 18.45
C GLU A 100 -6.26 51.83 18.47
N GLY A 101 -5.70 51.42 19.61
CA GLY A 101 -4.28 51.11 19.75
C GLY A 101 -3.82 49.99 18.81
N LEU A 102 -4.62 48.93 18.66
CA LEU A 102 -4.35 47.81 17.74
C LEU A 102 -4.38 48.28 16.28
N GLY A 103 -5.39 49.05 15.87
CA GLY A 103 -5.48 49.59 14.51
C GLY A 103 -4.28 50.48 14.15
N ASN A 104 -3.87 51.36 15.06
CA ASN A 104 -2.69 52.21 14.89
C ASN A 104 -1.39 51.39 14.73
N ASN A 105 -1.20 50.35 15.56
CA ASN A 105 -0.01 49.49 15.45
C ASN A 105 -0.07 48.61 14.19
N PHE A 106 -1.26 48.18 13.78
CA PHE A 106 -1.44 47.41 12.56
C PHE A 106 -1.08 48.23 11.32
N ASN A 107 -1.52 49.50 11.23
CA ASN A 107 -1.09 50.41 10.15
C ASN A 107 0.44 50.48 10.02
N ILE A 108 1.15 50.65 11.14
CA ILE A 108 2.62 50.73 11.14
C ILE A 108 3.25 49.38 10.74
N TYR A 109 2.64 48.26 11.10
CA TYR A 109 3.05 46.94 10.64
C TYR A 109 2.87 46.79 9.12
N VAL A 110 1.72 47.21 8.56
CA VAL A 110 1.47 47.17 7.11
C VAL A 110 2.47 48.04 6.34
N GLU A 111 2.80 49.24 6.84
CA GLU A 111 3.85 50.07 6.26
C GLU A 111 5.22 49.36 6.26
N ALA A 112 5.61 48.77 7.39
CA ALA A 112 6.86 48.02 7.50
C ALA A 112 6.88 46.78 6.59
N PHE A 113 5.74 46.11 6.43
CA PHE A 113 5.60 44.96 5.54
C PHE A 113 5.78 45.40 4.08
N LYS A 114 5.12 46.48 3.64
CA LYS A 114 5.25 47.00 2.27
C LYS A 114 6.69 47.40 1.93
N GLU A 115 7.35 48.12 2.83
CA GLU A 115 8.76 48.49 2.65
C GLU A 115 9.66 47.25 2.52
N TRP A 116 9.37 46.20 3.30
CA TRP A 116 10.08 44.93 3.17
C TRP A 116 9.73 44.18 1.88
N GLU A 117 8.47 44.18 1.43
CA GLU A 117 8.03 43.54 0.19
C GLU A 117 8.67 44.18 -1.05
N GLU A 118 8.89 45.50 -1.04
CA GLU A 118 9.60 46.25 -2.07
C GLU A 118 11.11 45.96 -2.12
N ASP A 119 11.74 45.75 -0.95
CA ASP A 119 13.18 45.43 -0.84
C ASP A 119 13.44 44.31 0.21
N PRO A 120 13.17 43.03 -0.14
CA PRO A 120 13.17 41.92 0.84
C PRO A 120 14.55 41.56 1.40
N ASN A 121 15.61 41.91 0.67
CA ASN A 121 16.99 41.55 1.01
C ASN A 121 17.64 42.57 1.96
N ASN A 122 17.06 43.75 2.11
CA ASN A 122 17.57 44.81 2.94
C ASN A 122 17.48 44.47 4.45
N PRO A 123 18.61 44.45 5.18
CA PRO A 123 18.60 44.10 6.61
C PRO A 123 17.74 45.04 7.48
N ALA A 124 17.62 46.31 7.08
CA ALA A 124 16.86 47.31 7.85
C ALA A 124 15.35 47.09 7.73
N THR A 125 14.84 46.81 6.53
CA THR A 125 13.41 46.51 6.29
C THR A 125 13.02 45.19 6.96
N ARG A 126 13.88 44.16 6.87
CA ARG A 126 13.73 42.88 7.59
C ARG A 126 13.62 43.05 9.10
N THR A 127 14.51 43.85 9.69
CA THR A 127 14.48 44.10 11.14
C THR A 127 13.22 44.87 11.54
N ARG A 128 12.86 45.91 10.76
CA ARG A 128 11.66 46.70 11.01
C ARG A 128 10.38 45.85 10.97
N VAL A 129 10.20 45.00 9.96
CA VAL A 129 9.00 44.16 9.86
C VAL A 129 8.91 43.14 11.00
N ILE A 130 10.04 42.55 11.42
CA ILE A 130 10.09 41.65 12.60
C ILE A 130 9.68 42.38 13.87
N ASP A 131 10.26 43.55 14.12
CA ASP A 131 9.98 44.30 15.34
C ASP A 131 8.51 44.72 15.39
N ARG A 132 7.95 45.18 14.25
CA ARG A 132 6.53 45.54 14.18
C ARG A 132 5.61 44.32 14.33
N PHE A 133 5.96 43.18 13.74
CA PHE A 133 5.23 41.93 13.96
C PHE A 133 5.22 41.56 15.45
N ARG A 134 6.38 41.48 16.11
CA ARG A 134 6.50 41.08 17.52
C ARG A 134 5.74 42.02 18.46
N ILE A 135 5.78 43.32 18.19
CA ILE A 135 5.02 44.31 18.96
C ILE A 135 3.53 44.05 18.79
N LEU A 136 3.03 43.94 17.55
CA LEU A 136 1.61 43.77 17.29
C LEU A 136 1.08 42.43 17.82
N ASP A 137 1.82 41.34 17.64
CA ASP A 137 1.54 40.01 18.19
C ASP A 137 1.40 40.07 19.73
N GLY A 138 2.37 40.67 20.41
CA GLY A 138 2.32 40.85 21.87
C GLY A 138 1.16 41.72 22.35
N LEU A 139 0.78 42.74 21.57
CA LEU A 139 -0.39 43.59 21.87
C LEU A 139 -1.70 42.81 21.70
N LEU A 140 -1.85 42.02 20.63
CA LEU A 140 -3.04 41.22 20.39
C LEU A 140 -3.24 40.14 21.46
N GLU A 141 -2.18 39.45 21.86
CA GLU A 141 -2.22 38.49 22.98
C GLU A 141 -2.65 39.14 24.30
N ARG A 142 -2.21 40.38 24.55
CA ARG A 142 -2.59 41.15 25.74
C ARG A 142 -4.04 41.64 25.68
N ASP A 143 -4.49 42.11 24.51
CA ASP A 143 -5.73 42.88 24.38
C ASP A 143 -6.95 42.03 24.03
N ILE A 144 -6.81 40.91 23.29
CA ILE A 144 -7.93 40.00 22.97
C ILE A 144 -8.70 39.53 24.22
N PRO A 145 -8.06 39.18 25.35
CA PRO A 145 -8.77 38.87 26.60
C PRO A 145 -9.69 39.99 27.11
N SER A 146 -9.39 41.26 26.81
CA SER A 146 -10.25 42.40 27.18
C SER A 146 -11.54 42.47 26.36
N PHE A 147 -11.62 41.76 25.22
CA PHE A 147 -12.82 41.63 24.39
C PHE A 147 -13.67 40.41 24.76
N ARG A 148 -13.36 39.72 25.86
CA ARG A 148 -14.11 38.58 26.38
C ARG A 148 -14.19 38.61 27.91
N ILE A 149 -14.36 39.80 28.47
CA ILE A 149 -14.49 40.00 29.92
C ILE A 149 -15.72 39.22 30.41
N SER A 150 -15.53 38.46 31.50
CA SER A 150 -16.57 37.64 32.11
C SER A 150 -17.81 38.48 32.46
N GLY A 151 -18.97 38.03 31.99
CA GLY A 151 -20.25 38.73 32.11
C GLY A 151 -20.57 39.65 30.93
N PHE A 152 -19.63 39.94 30.03
CA PHE A 152 -19.82 40.83 28.88
C PHE A 152 -19.35 40.21 27.57
N GLU A 153 -19.16 38.90 27.50
CA GLU A 153 -18.61 38.26 26.30
C GLU A 153 -19.54 38.36 25.09
N VAL A 154 -20.86 38.30 25.28
CA VAL A 154 -21.84 38.41 24.18
C VAL A 154 -21.81 39.79 23.51
N PRO A 155 -21.92 40.92 24.24
CA PRO A 155 -21.86 42.24 23.61
C PRO A 155 -20.48 42.63 23.07
N LEU A 156 -19.40 41.98 23.52
CA LEU A 156 -18.04 42.16 22.98
C LEU A 156 -17.70 41.22 21.81
N LEU A 157 -18.59 40.30 21.45
CA LEU A 157 -18.24 39.19 20.55
C LEU A 157 -17.85 39.63 19.13
N SER A 158 -18.49 40.67 18.61
CA SER A 158 -18.22 41.19 17.27
C SER A 158 -16.82 41.81 17.17
N VAL A 159 -16.41 42.61 18.17
CA VAL A 159 -15.05 43.17 18.23
C VAL A 159 -14.00 42.11 18.54
N TYR A 160 -14.35 41.08 19.33
CA TYR A 160 -13.51 39.91 19.53
C TYR A 160 -13.22 39.19 18.21
N ALA A 161 -14.24 38.95 17.38
CA ALA A 161 -14.09 38.29 16.08
C ALA A 161 -13.18 39.08 15.13
N GLN A 162 -13.29 40.41 15.12
CA GLN A 162 -12.41 41.29 14.34
C GLN A 162 -10.95 41.21 14.80
N ALA A 163 -10.70 41.31 16.12
CA ALA A 163 -9.36 41.20 16.68
C ALA A 163 -8.74 39.80 16.47
N ALA A 164 -9.55 38.74 16.63
CA ALA A 164 -9.16 37.37 16.33
C ALA A 164 -8.76 37.21 14.85
N ASN A 165 -9.58 37.71 13.92
CA ASN A 165 -9.29 37.70 12.49
C ASN A 165 -7.93 38.36 12.18
N LEU A 166 -7.66 39.54 12.76
CA LEU A 166 -6.37 40.23 12.61
C LEU A 166 -5.20 39.41 13.16
N HIS A 167 -5.37 38.81 14.35
CA HIS A 167 -4.30 38.03 14.96
C HIS A 167 -3.94 36.80 14.14
N LEU A 168 -4.94 36.08 13.62
CA LEU A 168 -4.71 34.96 12.71
C LEU A 168 -4.01 35.41 11.41
N ALA A 169 -4.36 36.58 10.86
CA ALA A 169 -3.72 37.13 9.67
C ALA A 169 -2.22 37.39 9.86
N ILE A 170 -1.83 38.06 10.95
CA ILE A 170 -0.41 38.39 11.16
C ILE A 170 0.41 37.16 11.57
N LEU A 171 -0.20 36.21 12.30
CA LEU A 171 0.45 34.94 12.64
C LEU A 171 0.73 34.14 11.37
N ARG A 172 -0.26 34.03 10.47
CA ARG A 172 -0.09 33.42 9.14
C ARG A 172 1.07 34.05 8.39
N ASP A 173 1.14 35.38 8.34
CA ASP A 173 2.21 36.07 7.62
C ASP A 173 3.58 35.77 8.22
N SER A 174 3.69 35.66 9.56
CA SER A 174 4.92 35.21 10.21
C SER A 174 5.34 33.79 9.85
N VAL A 175 4.37 32.91 9.55
CA VAL A 175 4.66 31.53 9.12
C VAL A 175 5.14 31.50 7.67
N ILE A 176 4.57 32.34 6.79
CA ILE A 176 4.88 32.37 5.35
C ILE A 176 6.19 33.13 5.06
N PHE A 177 6.41 34.24 5.76
CA PHE A 177 7.46 35.19 5.45
C PHE A 177 8.57 35.21 6.52
N GLY A 178 8.36 34.58 7.68
CA GLY A 178 9.26 34.66 8.83
C GLY A 178 10.71 34.31 8.53
N GLU A 179 10.97 33.24 7.78
CA GLU A 179 12.34 32.85 7.41
C GLU A 179 13.02 33.93 6.54
N ARG A 180 12.27 34.53 5.60
CA ARG A 180 12.77 35.64 4.76
C ARG A 180 13.00 36.91 5.56
N TRP A 181 12.24 37.12 6.63
CA TRP A 181 12.51 38.20 7.58
C TRP A 181 13.77 37.96 8.42
N GLY A 182 14.20 36.70 8.58
CA GLY A 182 15.33 36.30 9.42
C GLY A 182 14.92 35.65 10.76
N VAL A 183 13.67 35.20 10.87
CA VAL A 183 13.19 34.37 11.99
C VAL A 183 13.68 32.93 11.79
N THR A 184 14.11 32.27 12.86
CA THR A 184 14.58 30.87 12.78
C THR A 184 13.42 29.93 12.46
N THR A 185 13.71 28.81 11.78
CA THR A 185 12.71 27.76 11.50
C THR A 185 12.02 27.23 12.76
N ILE A 186 12.73 27.18 13.90
CA ILE A 186 12.14 26.82 15.21
C ILE A 186 11.02 27.79 15.59
N ASN A 187 11.28 29.10 15.55
CA ASN A 187 10.30 30.11 15.94
C ASN A 187 9.16 30.21 14.92
N VAL A 188 9.43 29.97 13.64
CA VAL A 188 8.38 29.86 12.60
C VAL A 188 7.43 28.69 12.90
N ASN A 189 7.98 27.53 13.29
CA ASN A 189 7.17 26.38 13.71
C ASN A 189 6.38 26.64 15.00
N GLU A 190 6.95 27.37 15.97
CA GLU A 190 6.23 27.80 17.17
C GLU A 190 5.06 28.73 16.84
N ASN A 191 5.26 29.71 15.96
CA ASN A 191 4.19 30.60 15.48
C ASN A 191 3.12 29.83 14.72
N TYR A 192 3.49 28.82 13.92
CA TYR A 192 2.52 27.94 13.26
C TYR A 192 1.68 27.16 14.28
N ASN A 193 2.30 26.59 15.32
CA ASN A 193 1.56 25.90 16.38
C ASN A 193 0.61 26.86 17.13
N ARG A 194 1.03 28.11 17.37
CA ARG A 194 0.17 29.15 17.94
C ARG A 194 -0.99 29.49 17.02
N LEU A 195 -0.74 29.64 15.72
CA LEU A 195 -1.76 29.90 14.70
C LEU A 195 -2.85 28.82 14.73
N ILE A 196 -2.48 27.55 14.62
CA ILE A 196 -3.45 26.44 14.62
C ILE A 196 -4.25 26.40 15.92
N ARG A 197 -3.59 26.56 17.07
CA ARG A 197 -4.27 26.63 18.37
C ARG A 197 -5.29 27.77 18.44
N HIS A 198 -4.92 28.96 17.94
CA HIS A 198 -5.81 30.12 17.95
C HIS A 198 -6.96 30.02 16.94
N ILE A 199 -6.76 29.36 15.78
CA ILE A 199 -7.87 29.04 14.86
C ILE A 199 -8.97 28.30 15.63
N ASP A 200 -8.59 27.25 16.38
CA ASP A 200 -9.54 26.44 17.14
C ASP A 200 -10.15 27.21 18.31
N GLU A 201 -9.33 27.85 19.14
CA GLU A 201 -9.80 28.60 20.32
C GLU A 201 -10.75 29.73 19.94
N TYR A 202 -10.46 30.47 18.87
CA TYR A 202 -11.24 31.63 18.45
C TYR A 202 -12.55 31.21 17.79
N ALA A 203 -12.53 30.17 16.94
CA ALA A 203 -13.73 29.61 16.33
C ALA A 203 -14.69 29.07 17.40
N ASP A 204 -14.17 28.30 18.37
CA ASP A 204 -14.96 27.76 19.47
C ASP A 204 -15.51 28.87 20.37
N HIS A 205 -14.72 29.90 20.69
CA HIS A 205 -15.21 31.03 21.48
C HIS A 205 -16.36 31.77 20.76
N CYS A 206 -16.22 32.01 19.46
CA CYS A 206 -17.25 32.64 18.64
C CYS A 206 -18.57 31.84 18.68
N ALA A 207 -18.50 30.54 18.35
CA ALA A 207 -19.67 29.67 18.32
C ALA A 207 -20.33 29.49 19.70
N ASN A 208 -19.55 29.26 20.75
CA ASN A 208 -20.06 29.03 22.09
C ASN A 208 -20.71 30.28 22.69
N THR A 209 -20.07 31.44 22.54
CA THR A 209 -20.60 32.71 23.04
C THR A 209 -21.86 33.13 22.28
N TYR A 210 -21.90 32.93 20.95
CA TYR A 210 -23.10 33.12 20.14
C TYR A 210 -24.27 32.26 20.64
N ASN A 211 -24.04 30.95 20.80
CA ASN A 211 -25.06 30.01 21.27
C ASN A 211 -25.55 30.38 22.69
N ARG A 212 -24.65 30.79 23.57
CA ARG A 212 -24.98 31.27 24.91
C ARG A 212 -25.82 32.54 24.87
N GLY A 213 -25.47 33.51 24.03
CA GLY A 213 -26.24 34.75 23.84
C GLY A 213 -27.68 34.47 23.40
N LEU A 214 -27.86 33.61 22.41
CA LEU A 214 -29.19 33.18 21.97
C LEU A 214 -29.96 32.42 23.06
N ASN A 215 -29.29 31.56 23.82
CA ASN A 215 -29.95 30.77 24.87
C ASN A 215 -30.38 31.58 26.10
N ASN A 216 -29.71 32.70 26.36
CA ASN A 216 -30.04 33.58 27.48
C ASN A 216 -31.24 34.51 27.21
N LEU A 217 -31.62 34.70 25.95
CA LEU A 217 -32.80 35.50 25.60
C LEU A 217 -34.11 34.82 26.04
N PRO A 218 -35.14 35.60 26.42
CA PRO A 218 -36.47 35.05 26.64
C PRO A 218 -37.02 34.41 25.36
N LYS A 219 -37.85 33.37 25.50
CA LYS A 219 -38.40 32.58 24.37
C LYS A 219 -39.91 32.33 24.52
N SER A 220 -40.68 33.37 24.85
CA SER A 220 -42.11 33.25 25.15
C SER A 220 -43.00 33.94 24.10
N THR A 221 -42.67 35.18 23.75
CA THR A 221 -43.53 36.07 22.97
C THR A 221 -43.08 36.23 21.52
N TYR A 222 -43.93 36.83 20.69
CA TYR A 222 -43.56 37.26 19.33
C TYR A 222 -42.41 38.28 19.36
N GLN A 223 -42.42 39.21 20.33
CA GLN A 223 -41.37 40.21 20.46
C GLN A 223 -40.03 39.57 20.85
N ASP A 224 -40.08 38.56 21.71
CA ASP A 224 -38.90 37.77 22.07
C ASP A 224 -38.29 37.10 20.84
N TRP A 225 -39.13 36.56 19.94
CA TRP A 225 -38.67 35.95 18.69
C TRP A 225 -38.03 36.97 17.74
N ILE A 226 -38.59 38.19 17.65
CA ILE A 226 -37.99 39.27 16.86
C ILE A 226 -36.58 39.58 17.37
N THR A 227 -36.42 39.76 18.68
CA THR A 227 -35.11 40.02 19.29
C THR A 227 -34.15 38.84 19.09
N TYR A 228 -34.62 37.62 19.28
CA TYR A 228 -33.86 36.39 19.07
C TYR A 228 -33.38 36.25 17.62
N ASN A 229 -34.28 36.42 16.64
CA ASN A 229 -33.93 36.33 15.22
C ASN A 229 -32.98 37.46 14.79
N ARG A 230 -33.17 38.67 15.32
CA ARG A 230 -32.27 39.79 15.06
C ARG A 230 -30.87 39.53 15.63
N LEU A 231 -30.75 39.06 16.87
CA LEU A 231 -29.46 38.67 17.44
C LEU A 231 -28.81 37.55 16.62
N ARG A 232 -29.58 36.52 16.23
CA ARG A 232 -29.13 35.42 15.36
C ARG A 232 -28.54 35.96 14.06
N ARG A 233 -29.28 36.79 13.34
CA ARG A 233 -28.85 37.36 12.07
C ARG A 233 -27.63 38.25 12.25
N ASP A 234 -27.71 39.23 13.15
CA ASP A 234 -26.66 40.24 13.31
C ASP A 234 -25.33 39.61 13.75
N LEU A 235 -25.33 38.65 14.67
CA LEU A 235 -24.12 37.91 15.05
C LEU A 235 -23.70 36.87 13.98
N THR A 236 -24.61 36.35 13.16
CA THR A 236 -24.19 35.54 12.00
C THR A 236 -23.33 36.39 11.06
N LEU A 237 -23.82 37.59 10.69
CA LEU A 237 -23.15 38.47 9.74
C LEU A 237 -21.86 39.10 10.29
N THR A 238 -21.79 39.35 11.60
CA THR A 238 -20.65 40.05 12.23
C THR A 238 -19.67 39.15 12.96
N VAL A 239 -20.00 37.86 13.17
CA VAL A 239 -19.15 36.91 13.91
C VAL A 239 -19.02 35.58 13.16
N LEU A 240 -20.12 34.85 12.96
CA LEU A 240 -20.04 33.46 12.48
C LEU A 240 -19.54 33.36 11.03
N ASP A 241 -19.94 34.30 10.17
CA ASP A 241 -19.47 34.36 8.79
C ASP A 241 -17.95 34.58 8.74
N ILE A 242 -17.39 35.39 9.64
CA ILE A 242 -15.93 35.61 9.75
C ILE A 242 -15.25 34.35 10.31
N ALA A 243 -15.79 33.77 11.38
CA ALA A 243 -15.23 32.58 12.03
C ALA A 243 -15.19 31.36 11.09
N ALA A 244 -16.12 31.28 10.14
CA ALA A 244 -16.12 30.23 9.11
C ALA A 244 -14.88 30.25 8.20
N PHE A 245 -14.19 31.39 8.09
CA PHE A 245 -12.94 31.53 7.33
C PHE A 245 -11.68 31.37 8.19
N PHE A 246 -11.78 31.26 9.52
CA PHE A 246 -10.59 31.06 10.37
C PHE A 246 -9.70 29.88 9.94
N PRO A 247 -10.26 28.70 9.55
CA PRO A 247 -9.44 27.60 9.07
C PRO A 247 -8.58 27.94 7.84
N ASN A 248 -9.00 28.90 7.01
CA ASN A 248 -8.28 29.27 5.79
C ASN A 248 -6.95 30.00 6.09
N TYR A 249 -6.72 30.47 7.33
CA TYR A 249 -5.44 31.04 7.73
C TYR A 249 -4.32 29.98 7.87
N ASP A 250 -4.63 28.69 7.92
CA ASP A 250 -3.63 27.62 7.89
C ASP A 250 -2.94 27.58 6.51
N ASN A 251 -1.83 28.28 6.36
CA ASN A 251 -1.12 28.42 5.09
C ASN A 251 -0.43 27.13 4.63
N ARG A 252 -0.15 26.18 5.53
CA ARG A 252 0.38 24.87 5.13
C ARG A 252 -0.70 24.04 4.47
N ARG A 253 -1.96 24.21 4.90
CA ARG A 253 -3.12 23.57 4.26
C ARG A 253 -3.62 24.32 3.03
N TYR A 254 -3.58 25.65 3.06
CA TYR A 254 -4.06 26.55 1.99
C TYR A 254 -2.93 27.46 1.48
N PRO A 255 -1.96 26.90 0.73
CA PRO A 255 -0.84 27.69 0.18
C PRO A 255 -1.26 28.63 -0.95
N ILE A 256 -2.35 28.29 -1.65
CA ILE A 256 -2.99 29.11 -2.69
C ILE A 256 -4.43 29.45 -2.29
N GLN A 257 -5.07 30.36 -3.00
CA GLN A 257 -6.38 30.90 -2.65
C GLN A 257 -7.45 29.81 -2.41
N PRO A 258 -7.99 29.67 -1.19
CA PRO A 258 -9.21 28.90 -0.95
C PRO A 258 -10.45 29.72 -1.29
N VAL A 259 -11.45 29.09 -1.90
CA VAL A 259 -12.76 29.70 -2.17
C VAL A 259 -13.83 28.99 -1.35
N GLY A 260 -14.17 29.59 -0.21
CA GLY A 260 -15.24 29.12 0.68
C GLY A 260 -16.63 29.59 0.26
N GLN A 261 -17.67 28.86 0.68
CA GLN A 261 -19.07 29.21 0.41
C GLN A 261 -19.89 29.16 1.71
N LEU A 262 -20.61 30.24 1.99
CA LEU A 262 -21.49 30.35 3.16
C LEU A 262 -22.91 29.93 2.74
N THR A 263 -23.35 28.76 3.18
CA THR A 263 -24.65 28.18 2.79
C THR A 263 -25.76 28.43 3.81
N ARG A 264 -25.44 28.95 5.00
CA ARG A 264 -26.41 29.29 6.04
C ARG A 264 -27.52 30.23 5.56
N GLU A 265 -28.71 30.05 6.10
CA GLU A 265 -29.85 30.95 5.89
C GLU A 265 -30.00 31.93 7.06
N VAL A 266 -30.28 33.20 6.73
CA VAL A 266 -30.74 34.23 7.68
C VAL A 266 -32.15 34.70 7.30
N TYR A 267 -32.89 35.24 8.26
CA TYR A 267 -34.34 35.42 8.10
C TYR A 267 -34.77 36.87 8.34
N THR A 268 -35.71 37.35 7.52
CA THR A 268 -36.34 38.67 7.65
C THR A 268 -37.86 38.53 7.72
N ASP A 269 -38.50 39.23 8.67
CA ASP A 269 -39.95 39.29 8.83
C ASP A 269 -40.45 40.69 8.42
N PRO A 270 -41.25 40.84 7.35
CA PRO A 270 -41.82 42.11 6.93
C PRO A 270 -42.71 42.79 7.98
N LEU A 271 -43.20 42.05 8.97
CA LEU A 271 -44.05 42.57 10.04
C LEU A 271 -43.24 43.12 11.23
N ILE A 272 -41.89 43.06 11.18
CA ILE A 272 -40.98 43.35 12.30
C ILE A 272 -41.13 44.79 12.87
N ASN A 273 -41.35 45.78 12.01
CA ASN A 273 -41.46 47.19 12.40
C ASN A 273 -42.93 47.65 12.53
N PHE A 274 -43.88 46.76 12.27
CA PHE A 274 -45.30 47.08 12.35
C PHE A 274 -45.85 46.69 13.72
N ASN A 275 -45.49 47.49 14.74
CA ASN A 275 -45.93 47.34 16.12
C ASN A 275 -46.70 48.59 16.60
N PRO A 276 -47.94 48.82 16.15
CA PRO A 276 -48.79 49.81 16.79
C PRO A 276 -49.37 49.17 18.05
N GLN A 277 -49.25 49.89 19.17
CA GLN A 277 -49.85 49.61 20.47
C GLN A 277 -51.03 48.62 20.41
N LEU A 278 -50.74 47.33 20.56
CA LEU A 278 -51.76 46.29 20.54
C LEU A 278 -52.53 46.36 21.86
N GLN A 279 -53.86 46.38 21.77
CA GLN A 279 -54.74 46.29 22.94
C GLN A 279 -54.62 44.93 23.67
N SER A 280 -54.00 43.91 23.06
CA SER A 280 -53.72 42.61 23.70
C SER A 280 -52.64 41.76 23.01
N VAL A 281 -51.70 41.22 23.81
CA VAL A 281 -50.60 40.31 23.38
C VAL A 281 -51.11 38.93 22.91
N ALA A 282 -52.35 38.54 23.26
CA ALA A 282 -52.91 37.22 22.95
C ALA A 282 -53.17 36.96 21.45
N GLN A 283 -53.10 38.00 20.62
CA GLN A 283 -53.41 37.96 19.18
C GLN A 283 -52.19 37.64 18.28
N LEU A 284 -50.98 37.63 18.86
CA LEU A 284 -49.72 37.38 18.14
C LEU A 284 -49.25 35.93 18.31
N PRO A 285 -48.54 35.32 17.33
CA PRO A 285 -47.88 34.02 17.50
C PRO A 285 -46.99 33.95 18.74
N THR A 286 -46.89 32.79 19.38
CA THR A 286 -45.89 32.58 20.44
C THR A 286 -44.51 32.37 19.82
N PHE A 287 -43.45 32.47 20.61
CA PHE A 287 -42.08 32.18 20.16
C PHE A 287 -41.99 30.80 19.48
N ASN A 288 -42.53 29.75 20.11
CA ASN A 288 -42.45 28.39 19.58
C ASN A 288 -43.16 28.24 18.23
N VAL A 289 -44.29 28.93 18.05
CA VAL A 289 -45.00 28.93 16.75
C VAL A 289 -44.17 29.64 15.69
N MET A 290 -43.57 30.79 16.03
CA MET A 290 -42.66 31.48 15.12
C MET A 290 -41.47 30.59 14.75
N GLU A 291 -40.72 30.09 15.72
CA GLU A 291 -39.49 29.34 15.45
C GLU A 291 -39.76 28.05 14.66
N SER A 292 -40.84 27.32 14.96
CA SER A 292 -41.18 26.08 14.24
C SER A 292 -41.80 26.29 12.85
N SER A 293 -42.39 27.44 12.57
CA SER A 293 -43.08 27.72 11.30
C SER A 293 -42.29 28.63 10.36
N ALA A 294 -41.48 29.54 10.92
CA ALA A 294 -40.68 30.50 10.17
C ALA A 294 -39.35 29.91 9.71
N ILE A 295 -38.75 29.00 10.49
CA ILE A 295 -37.43 28.44 10.24
C ILE A 295 -37.57 27.06 9.60
N ARG A 296 -36.83 26.82 8.53
CA ARG A 296 -36.80 25.52 7.86
C ARG A 296 -35.95 24.56 8.68
N ASN A 297 -36.33 23.29 8.70
CA ASN A 297 -35.44 22.23 9.21
C ASN A 297 -34.19 22.13 8.33
N PRO A 298 -33.02 21.74 8.87
CA PRO A 298 -31.80 21.54 8.10
C PRO A 298 -32.04 20.74 6.81
N HIS A 299 -31.54 21.26 5.69
CA HIS A 299 -31.83 20.73 4.36
C HIS A 299 -30.64 20.87 3.41
N LEU A 300 -30.67 20.10 2.31
CA LEU A 300 -29.74 20.33 1.21
C LEU A 300 -29.99 21.71 0.59
N PHE A 301 -28.93 22.36 0.16
CA PHE A 301 -28.99 23.65 -0.51
C PHE A 301 -29.89 23.57 -1.74
N ASP A 302 -30.90 24.44 -1.79
CA ASP A 302 -31.85 24.55 -2.89
C ASP A 302 -31.97 25.97 -3.42
N ILE A 303 -32.34 26.08 -4.70
CA ILE A 303 -32.40 27.33 -5.45
C ILE A 303 -33.86 27.66 -5.71
N LEU A 304 -34.32 28.85 -5.32
CA LEU A 304 -35.67 29.32 -5.56
C LEU A 304 -35.94 29.52 -7.07
N ASN A 305 -36.92 28.80 -7.62
CA ASN A 305 -37.29 28.88 -9.02
C ASN A 305 -38.62 29.62 -9.24
N ASN A 306 -39.64 29.24 -8.48
CA ASN A 306 -40.98 29.82 -8.60
C ASN A 306 -41.62 30.06 -7.23
N LEU A 307 -42.31 31.19 -7.11
CA LEU A 307 -43.16 31.51 -5.97
C LEU A 307 -44.57 31.79 -6.48
N THR A 308 -45.54 30.98 -6.06
CA THR A 308 -46.96 31.19 -6.37
C THR A 308 -47.70 31.68 -5.15
N ILE A 309 -48.22 32.91 -5.20
CA ILE A 309 -48.93 33.58 -4.11
C ILE A 309 -50.45 33.46 -4.30
N PHE A 310 -51.15 33.09 -3.23
CA PHE A 310 -52.61 33.02 -3.14
C PHE A 310 -53.15 34.20 -2.34
N THR A 311 -54.10 34.93 -2.94
CA THR A 311 -54.74 36.09 -2.31
C THR A 311 -56.01 35.66 -1.60
N ASP A 312 -56.11 36.01 -0.32
CA ASP A 312 -57.32 35.85 0.48
C ASP A 312 -57.86 37.22 0.87
N TRP A 313 -59.03 37.26 1.50
CA TRP A 313 -59.67 38.50 1.90
C TRP A 313 -60.41 38.38 3.24
N PHE A 314 -60.57 39.51 3.92
CA PHE A 314 -61.56 39.63 4.98
C PHE A 314 -62.86 40.19 4.41
N SER A 315 -63.98 39.50 4.69
CA SER A 315 -65.29 39.76 4.06
C SER A 315 -65.82 41.17 4.30
N VAL A 316 -65.57 41.75 5.48
CA VAL A 316 -65.92 43.13 5.78
C VAL A 316 -64.93 44.06 5.09
N GLY A 317 -65.42 44.87 4.15
CA GLY A 317 -64.61 45.87 3.41
C GLY A 317 -63.72 45.33 2.29
N ARG A 318 -63.81 44.02 1.96
CA ARG A 318 -63.00 43.34 0.93
C ARG A 318 -61.50 43.62 1.09
N ASN A 319 -60.99 43.43 2.30
CA ASN A 319 -59.59 43.70 2.60
C ASN A 319 -58.73 42.50 2.16
N PHE A 320 -58.08 42.62 1.00
CA PHE A 320 -57.24 41.56 0.42
C PHE A 320 -55.85 41.51 1.06
N TYR A 321 -55.34 40.30 1.29
CA TYR A 321 -54.01 40.06 1.85
C TYR A 321 -53.38 38.80 1.26
N TRP A 322 -52.09 38.60 1.53
CA TRP A 322 -51.37 37.36 1.22
C TRP A 322 -51.89 36.22 2.11
N GLY A 323 -52.76 35.36 1.55
CA GLY A 323 -53.42 34.27 2.28
C GLY A 323 -52.60 32.99 2.38
N GLY A 324 -51.75 32.74 1.39
CA GLY A 324 -50.82 31.61 1.39
C GLY A 324 -49.92 31.63 0.16
N HIS A 325 -49.00 30.69 0.05
CA HIS A 325 -48.18 30.51 -1.14
C HIS A 325 -47.64 29.08 -1.28
N ARG A 326 -47.04 28.81 -2.43
CA ARG A 326 -46.30 27.58 -2.72
C ARG A 326 -44.95 27.95 -3.32
N VAL A 327 -43.90 27.32 -2.83
CA VAL A 327 -42.53 27.50 -3.29
C VAL A 327 -42.11 26.31 -4.14
N ILE A 328 -41.44 26.58 -5.26
CA ILE A 328 -40.76 25.55 -6.05
C ILE A 328 -39.29 25.92 -6.09
N SER A 329 -38.44 25.01 -5.62
CA SER A 329 -36.98 25.12 -5.64
C SER A 329 -36.35 23.99 -6.46
N SER A 330 -35.03 24.01 -6.68
CA SER A 330 -34.28 22.89 -7.28
C SER A 330 -32.94 22.69 -6.59
N LEU A 331 -32.49 21.44 -6.54
CA LEU A 331 -31.14 21.08 -6.12
C LEU A 331 -30.15 21.23 -7.29
N ILE A 332 -28.87 21.43 -6.99
CA ILE A 332 -27.81 21.55 -8.02
C ILE A 332 -27.65 20.21 -8.76
N GLY A 333 -28.06 20.16 -10.02
CA GLY A 333 -28.06 18.92 -10.82
C GLY A 333 -29.17 17.93 -10.46
N GLY A 334 -30.13 18.33 -9.61
CA GLY A 334 -31.28 17.54 -9.20
C GLY A 334 -32.61 18.00 -9.80
N GLY A 335 -33.70 17.36 -9.37
CA GLY A 335 -35.05 17.73 -9.77
C GLY A 335 -35.63 18.91 -8.97
N ASN A 336 -36.80 19.38 -9.40
CA ASN A 336 -37.55 20.40 -8.68
C ASN A 336 -38.16 19.83 -7.39
N ILE A 337 -38.10 20.62 -6.31
CA ILE A 337 -38.76 20.38 -5.04
C ILE A 337 -39.96 21.31 -4.95
N THR A 338 -41.15 20.77 -4.72
CA THR A 338 -42.35 21.57 -4.46
C THR A 338 -42.65 21.55 -2.98
N SER A 339 -42.72 22.72 -2.35
CA SER A 339 -43.10 22.82 -0.94
C SER A 339 -44.56 22.40 -0.74
N PRO A 340 -44.94 21.99 0.48
CA PRO A 340 -46.32 22.06 0.90
C PRO A 340 -46.87 23.48 0.70
N ILE A 341 -48.20 23.60 0.61
CA ILE A 341 -48.83 24.91 0.62
C ILE A 341 -48.63 25.53 2.00
N TYR A 342 -48.03 26.70 2.01
CA TYR A 342 -47.91 27.55 3.18
C TYR A 342 -49.17 28.43 3.30
N GLY A 343 -49.77 28.50 4.48
CA GLY A 343 -51.03 29.25 4.68
C GLY A 343 -52.23 28.58 4.02
N ARG A 344 -53.04 29.35 3.28
CA ARG A 344 -54.24 28.86 2.59
C ARG A 344 -54.15 29.05 1.08
N GLU A 345 -54.57 28.05 0.32
CA GLU A 345 -54.79 28.14 -1.13
C GLU A 345 -56.13 28.84 -1.41
N ALA A 346 -56.16 30.15 -1.13
CA ALA A 346 -57.32 30.99 -1.39
C ALA A 346 -57.45 31.32 -2.89
N ASN A 347 -58.70 31.53 -3.33
CA ASN A 347 -59.06 31.77 -4.72
C ASN A 347 -59.81 33.10 -4.91
N GLN A 348 -59.62 34.06 -4.01
CA GLN A 348 -60.31 35.36 -4.06
C GLN A 348 -59.82 36.22 -5.23
N GLU A 349 -58.55 36.04 -5.61
CA GLU A 349 -57.98 36.50 -6.88
C GLU A 349 -57.26 35.33 -7.55
N PRO A 350 -57.04 35.36 -8.88
CA PRO A 350 -56.22 34.37 -9.57
C PRO A 350 -54.81 34.29 -8.93
N PRO A 351 -54.28 33.08 -8.68
CA PRO A 351 -52.94 32.92 -8.13
C PRO A 351 -51.89 33.68 -8.94
N ARG A 352 -50.95 34.32 -8.25
CA ARG A 352 -49.85 35.06 -8.88
C ARG A 352 -48.58 34.24 -8.79
N SER A 353 -48.17 33.66 -9.92
CA SER A 353 -46.92 32.89 -10.05
C SER A 353 -45.79 33.78 -10.56
N PHE A 354 -44.69 33.80 -9.83
CA PHE A 354 -43.47 34.50 -10.20
C PHE A 354 -42.39 33.48 -10.52
N THR A 355 -41.87 33.51 -11.75
CA THR A 355 -40.66 32.79 -12.16
C THR A 355 -39.56 33.82 -12.28
N PHE A 356 -38.57 33.77 -11.40
CA PHE A 356 -37.53 34.79 -11.32
C PHE A 356 -36.42 34.51 -12.33
N ASN A 357 -36.16 35.45 -13.23
CA ASN A 357 -35.05 35.39 -14.20
C ASN A 357 -33.76 35.94 -13.57
N GLY A 358 -33.30 35.30 -12.49
CA GLY A 358 -32.12 35.73 -11.72
C GLY A 358 -32.38 35.73 -10.21
N PRO A 359 -31.32 35.92 -9.39
CA PRO A 359 -31.45 35.92 -7.94
C PRO A 359 -32.28 37.12 -7.47
N VAL A 360 -33.29 36.87 -6.65
CA VAL A 360 -34.00 37.96 -5.94
C VAL A 360 -33.10 38.44 -4.82
N PHE A 361 -32.64 39.69 -4.88
CA PHE A 361 -31.71 40.24 -3.89
C PHE A 361 -32.39 41.20 -2.90
N ARG A 362 -33.64 41.62 -3.18
CA ARG A 362 -34.37 42.58 -2.34
C ARG A 362 -35.86 42.35 -2.39
N THR A 363 -36.52 42.62 -1.26
CA THR A 363 -37.97 42.71 -1.13
C THR A 363 -38.40 44.06 -0.56
N LEU A 364 -39.44 44.65 -1.14
CA LEU A 364 -40.10 45.86 -0.64
C LEU A 364 -41.54 45.52 -0.26
N SER A 365 -41.73 45.20 1.01
CA SER A 365 -42.98 44.66 1.54
C SER A 365 -43.92 45.75 2.07
N ASN A 366 -45.23 45.56 1.83
CA ASN A 366 -46.31 46.43 2.30
C ASN A 366 -47.09 45.73 3.42
N PRO A 367 -46.63 45.84 4.69
CA PRO A 367 -47.35 45.28 5.83
C PRO A 367 -48.62 46.08 6.12
N THR A 368 -49.61 45.41 6.68
CA THR A 368 -50.89 46.00 7.07
C THR A 368 -51.26 45.62 8.49
N LEU A 369 -51.86 46.58 9.19
CA LEU A 369 -52.72 46.31 10.34
C LEU A 369 -54.01 47.10 10.17
N ARG A 370 -55.14 46.40 10.09
CA ARG A 370 -56.46 47.01 10.01
C ARG A 370 -57.31 46.58 11.19
N LEU A 371 -57.84 47.56 11.93
CA LEU A 371 -58.94 47.37 12.88
C LEU A 371 -60.25 47.53 12.09
N LEU A 372 -60.88 46.40 11.75
CA LEU A 372 -62.06 46.34 10.90
C LEU A 372 -63.32 46.29 11.76
N GLN A 373 -64.16 47.32 11.69
CA GLN A 373 -65.45 47.35 12.39
C GLN A 373 -66.38 46.26 11.82
N GLN A 374 -66.90 45.38 12.68
CA GLN A 374 -67.85 44.34 12.28
C GLN A 374 -69.30 44.76 12.58
N PRO A 375 -70.31 44.24 11.84
CA PRO A 375 -71.71 44.44 12.19
C PRO A 375 -72.01 43.91 13.61
N TRP A 376 -72.74 44.70 14.41
CA TRP A 376 -73.17 44.29 15.74
C TRP A 376 -73.96 42.96 15.67
N PRO A 377 -73.72 41.97 16.57
CA PRO A 377 -72.98 42.05 17.84
C PRO A 377 -71.50 41.61 17.79
N ALA A 378 -70.90 41.47 16.61
CA ALA A 378 -69.52 40.98 16.51
C ALA A 378 -68.49 42.04 16.94
N PRO A 379 -67.47 41.70 17.75
CA PRO A 379 -66.42 42.64 18.13
C PRO A 379 -65.54 43.03 16.92
N PRO A 380 -64.87 44.20 16.95
CA PRO A 380 -63.96 44.62 15.88
C PRO A 380 -62.89 43.58 15.57
N PHE A 381 -62.59 43.39 14.28
CA PHE A 381 -61.63 42.38 13.81
C PHE A 381 -60.27 42.98 13.50
N ASN A 382 -59.20 42.39 14.04
CA ASN A 382 -57.82 42.79 13.77
C ASN A 382 -57.21 41.94 12.66
N LEU A 383 -56.97 42.53 11.49
CA LEU A 383 -56.23 41.91 10.39
C LEU A 383 -54.79 42.41 10.38
N ARG A 384 -53.82 41.52 10.56
CA ARG A 384 -52.38 41.80 10.44
C ARG A 384 -51.76 40.91 9.37
N GLY A 385 -51.09 41.49 8.39
CA GLY A 385 -50.35 40.71 7.40
C GLY A 385 -49.68 41.52 6.31
N VAL A 386 -49.47 40.92 5.13
CA VAL A 386 -48.81 41.58 3.99
C VAL A 386 -49.81 41.71 2.84
N GLU A 387 -50.02 42.94 2.35
CA GLU A 387 -50.96 43.23 1.25
C GLU A 387 -50.29 43.26 -0.11
N GLY A 388 -48.98 43.51 -0.14
CA GLY A 388 -48.21 43.58 -1.36
C GLY A 388 -46.71 43.45 -1.10
N VAL A 389 -45.97 43.04 -2.12
CA VAL A 389 -44.51 42.96 -2.09
C VAL A 389 -43.97 43.17 -3.49
N GLU A 390 -42.83 43.84 -3.59
CA GLU A 390 -42.03 43.85 -4.81
C GLU A 390 -40.73 43.05 -4.59
N PHE A 391 -40.46 42.12 -5.50
CA PHE A 391 -39.23 41.33 -5.54
C PHE A 391 -38.31 41.91 -6.62
N SER A 392 -37.10 42.29 -6.26
CA SER A 392 -36.11 42.81 -7.20
C SER A 392 -35.06 41.76 -7.54
N THR A 393 -34.80 41.60 -8.83
CA THR A 393 -33.67 40.86 -9.40
C THR A 393 -32.74 41.85 -10.11
N PRO A 394 -31.50 41.48 -10.48
CA PRO A 394 -30.59 42.41 -11.14
C PRO A 394 -31.13 43.03 -12.43
N THR A 395 -32.05 42.35 -13.12
CA THR A 395 -32.59 42.74 -14.42
C THR A 395 -34.06 43.13 -14.42
N ASN A 396 -34.85 42.65 -13.45
CA ASN A 396 -36.31 42.79 -13.43
C ASN A 396 -36.86 43.01 -12.01
N SER A 397 -38.04 43.61 -11.91
CA SER A 397 -38.85 43.63 -10.68
C SER A 397 -40.18 42.89 -10.88
N PHE A 398 -40.65 42.24 -9.83
CA PHE A 398 -41.89 41.47 -9.83
C PHE A 398 -42.77 41.93 -8.68
N THR A 399 -43.95 42.44 -8.98
CA THR A 399 -44.83 43.04 -7.96
C THR A 399 -46.07 42.18 -7.73
N TYR A 400 -46.28 41.78 -6.48
CA TYR A 400 -47.54 41.27 -5.98
C TYR A 400 -48.35 42.43 -5.39
N ARG A 401 -49.46 42.79 -6.06
CA ARG A 401 -50.43 43.86 -5.72
C ARG A 401 -49.86 45.29 -5.66
N GLY A 402 -48.75 45.53 -4.97
CA GLY A 402 -48.09 46.83 -4.91
C GLY A 402 -46.79 46.79 -4.10
N ARG A 403 -45.92 47.78 -4.33
CA ARG A 403 -44.70 47.99 -3.54
C ARG A 403 -45.03 48.54 -2.15
N GLY A 404 -44.21 48.21 -1.15
CA GLY A 404 -44.29 48.79 0.19
C GLY A 404 -43.04 49.57 0.61
N THR A 405 -42.94 49.85 1.90
CA THR A 405 -41.85 50.66 2.51
C THR A 405 -40.93 49.85 3.42
N VAL A 406 -41.25 48.58 3.72
CA VAL A 406 -40.37 47.71 4.51
C VAL A 406 -39.39 47.04 3.57
N ASP A 407 -38.15 47.50 3.62
CA ASP A 407 -37.07 47.10 2.72
C ASP A 407 -36.13 46.09 3.37
N SER A 408 -35.94 44.93 2.74
CA SER A 408 -35.00 43.93 3.24
C SER A 408 -33.54 44.41 3.25
N LEU A 409 -33.17 45.38 2.41
CA LEU A 409 -31.81 45.95 2.42
C LEU A 409 -31.47 46.69 3.71
N THR A 410 -32.47 47.04 4.54
CA THR A 410 -32.21 47.63 5.87
C THR A 410 -31.68 46.62 6.87
N GLU A 411 -32.01 45.34 6.70
CA GLU A 411 -31.54 44.24 7.55
C GLU A 411 -30.41 43.43 6.89
N LEU A 412 -30.35 43.44 5.57
CA LEU A 412 -29.38 42.73 4.73
C LEU A 412 -28.80 43.70 3.69
N PRO A 413 -27.91 44.61 4.10
CA PRO A 413 -27.36 45.60 3.19
C PRO A 413 -26.43 44.96 2.14
N PRO A 414 -26.11 45.69 1.04
CA PRO A 414 -25.10 45.28 0.08
C PRO A 414 -23.75 45.01 0.78
N GLU A 415 -23.02 44.00 0.30
CA GLU A 415 -21.62 43.78 0.70
C GLU A 415 -20.68 44.77 0.01
N ASP A 416 -21.04 45.24 -1.20
CA ASP A 416 -20.32 46.27 -1.94
C ASP A 416 -21.21 47.50 -2.14
N ASN A 417 -20.92 48.56 -1.38
CA ASN A 417 -21.64 49.83 -1.46
C ASN A 417 -21.04 50.79 -2.49
N SER A 418 -19.97 50.40 -3.21
CA SER A 418 -19.38 51.21 -4.29
C SER A 418 -20.15 51.08 -5.61
N VAL A 419 -20.96 50.04 -5.73
CA VAL A 419 -21.82 49.76 -6.90
C VAL A 419 -23.30 49.78 -6.51
N PRO A 420 -24.24 49.87 -7.47
CA PRO A 420 -25.66 49.79 -7.16
C PRO A 420 -26.04 48.47 -6.45
N PRO A 421 -27.05 48.45 -5.56
CA PRO A 421 -27.43 47.26 -4.81
C PRO A 421 -27.71 46.01 -5.67
N ARG A 422 -28.15 46.18 -6.91
CA ARG A 422 -28.37 45.08 -7.88
C ARG A 422 -27.08 44.31 -8.25
N GLU A 423 -25.91 44.91 -8.06
CA GLU A 423 -24.59 44.33 -8.34
C GLU A 423 -23.85 43.97 -7.03
N GLY A 424 -23.98 44.83 -6.02
CA GLY A 424 -23.30 44.73 -4.72
C GLY A 424 -24.05 43.95 -3.63
N TYR A 425 -25.20 43.35 -3.93
CA TYR A 425 -25.99 42.63 -2.91
C TYR A 425 -25.20 41.52 -2.21
N SER A 426 -25.44 41.32 -0.91
CA SER A 426 -24.79 40.26 -0.13
C SER A 426 -25.55 38.93 -0.14
N HIS A 427 -26.87 38.97 -0.32
CA HIS A 427 -27.75 37.81 -0.14
C HIS A 427 -28.74 37.62 -1.29
N ARG A 428 -29.16 36.37 -1.48
CA ARG A 428 -30.24 35.99 -2.39
C ARG A 428 -31.38 35.34 -1.61
N LEU A 429 -32.63 35.61 -1.99
CA LEU A 429 -33.79 34.93 -1.47
C LEU A 429 -33.74 33.46 -1.90
N CYS A 430 -33.71 32.54 -0.94
CA CYS A 430 -33.70 31.11 -1.20
C CYS A 430 -35.05 30.44 -0.90
N HIS A 431 -35.85 31.00 0.02
CA HIS A 431 -37.16 30.44 0.37
C HIS A 431 -38.08 31.49 0.99
N ALA A 432 -39.37 31.15 1.07
CA ALA A 432 -40.35 31.89 1.86
C ALA A 432 -41.15 30.89 2.69
N THR A 433 -41.25 31.14 4.00
CA THR A 433 -42.09 30.38 4.93
C THR A 433 -43.27 31.24 5.35
N PHE A 434 -44.17 30.68 6.18
CA PHE A 434 -45.39 31.36 6.54
C PHE A 434 -45.84 31.03 7.95
N VAL A 435 -46.23 32.07 8.68
CA VAL A 435 -46.79 31.97 10.01
C VAL A 435 -48.23 32.46 9.96
N GLN A 436 -49.13 31.67 10.55
CA GLN A 436 -50.53 32.05 10.68
C GLN A 436 -51.03 31.79 12.09
N ARG A 437 -51.72 32.79 12.67
CA ARG A 437 -52.50 32.65 13.89
C ARG A 437 -53.85 33.33 13.70
N SER A 438 -54.93 32.61 13.94
CA SER A 438 -56.29 33.11 13.83
C SER A 438 -57.07 32.88 15.12
N GLY A 439 -57.96 33.80 15.47
CA GLY A 439 -58.93 33.68 16.54
C GLY A 439 -60.13 34.60 16.29
N THR A 440 -61.13 34.57 17.17
CA THR A 440 -62.25 35.52 17.10
C THR A 440 -61.97 36.64 18.11
N PRO A 441 -61.69 37.90 17.71
CA PRO A 441 -61.77 38.51 16.37
C PRO A 441 -60.40 38.98 15.81
N PHE A 442 -59.48 38.08 15.45
CA PHE A 442 -58.19 38.48 14.85
C PHE A 442 -57.62 37.45 13.87
N LEU A 443 -56.83 37.93 12.91
CA LEU A 443 -56.00 37.12 12.02
C LEU A 443 -54.64 37.79 11.86
N THR A 444 -53.59 37.05 12.19
CA THR A 444 -52.20 37.40 11.93
C THR A 444 -51.63 36.40 10.93
N THR A 445 -51.24 36.88 9.75
CA THR A 445 -50.56 36.11 8.69
C THR A 445 -49.26 36.80 8.31
N GLY A 446 -48.13 36.14 8.43
CA GLY A 446 -46.82 36.70 8.10
C GLY A 446 -46.05 35.76 7.18
N VAL A 447 -45.47 36.30 6.12
CA VAL A 447 -44.42 35.62 5.36
C VAL A 447 -43.08 35.89 6.04
N VAL A 448 -42.22 34.88 6.15
CA VAL A 448 -40.83 35.08 6.59
C VAL A 448 -39.93 34.67 5.44
N PHE A 449 -39.01 35.56 5.07
CA PHE A 449 -38.10 35.34 3.95
C PHE A 449 -36.79 34.73 4.44
N SER A 450 -36.36 33.64 3.80
CA SER A 450 -35.05 33.02 4.00
C SER A 450 -34.05 33.54 2.97
N TRP A 451 -32.86 33.90 3.43
CA TRP A 451 -31.80 34.48 2.62
C TRP A 451 -30.50 33.71 2.80
N THR A 452 -29.94 33.21 1.70
CA THR A 452 -28.61 32.60 1.68
C THR A 452 -27.59 33.60 1.15
N HIS A 453 -26.34 33.49 1.60
CA HIS A 453 -25.27 34.38 1.18
C HIS A 453 -24.98 34.20 -0.32
N ARG A 454 -24.55 35.26 -1.02
CA ARG A 454 -24.27 35.16 -2.47
C ARG A 454 -23.10 34.21 -2.77
N SER A 455 -22.19 33.98 -1.83
CA SER A 455 -21.06 33.05 -2.01
C SER A 455 -21.50 31.60 -2.15
N ALA A 456 -22.70 31.21 -1.68
CA ALA A 456 -23.35 29.97 -2.09
C ALA A 456 -23.78 30.09 -3.55
N THR A 457 -22.89 29.67 -4.44
CA THR A 457 -23.07 29.73 -5.89
C THR A 457 -24.15 28.78 -6.37
N LEU A 458 -24.80 29.11 -7.49
CA LEU A 458 -25.89 28.30 -8.05
C LEU A 458 -25.40 27.02 -8.77
N THR A 459 -24.08 26.88 -8.92
CA THR A 459 -23.39 25.71 -9.48
C THR A 459 -22.22 25.33 -8.58
N ASN A 460 -21.75 24.10 -8.65
CA ASN A 460 -20.49 23.70 -8.01
C ASN A 460 -19.38 23.73 -9.06
N THR A 461 -18.85 24.91 -9.33
CA THR A 461 -17.81 25.10 -10.35
C THR A 461 -16.42 24.85 -9.75
N ILE A 462 -15.57 24.11 -10.47
CA ILE A 462 -14.19 23.82 -10.10
C ILE A 462 -13.26 24.68 -10.95
N ASP A 463 -12.50 25.55 -10.29
CA ASP A 463 -11.48 26.41 -10.88
C ASP A 463 -10.08 25.83 -10.60
N PRO A 464 -9.24 25.55 -11.63
CA PRO A 464 -7.91 24.99 -11.42
C PRO A 464 -6.95 25.94 -10.68
N GLU A 465 -7.17 27.25 -10.67
CA GLU A 465 -6.25 28.22 -10.05
C GLU A 465 -6.47 28.35 -8.53
N ARG A 466 -7.43 27.63 -7.96
CA ARG A 466 -7.90 27.82 -6.58
C ARG A 466 -8.17 26.50 -5.86
N ILE A 467 -8.16 26.53 -4.53
CA ILE A 467 -8.65 25.42 -3.70
C ILE A 467 -10.17 25.56 -3.59
N ASN A 468 -10.89 24.69 -4.28
CA ASN A 468 -12.35 24.74 -4.38
C ASN A 468 -12.99 24.08 -3.16
N GLN A 469 -13.54 24.86 -2.23
CA GLN A 469 -14.26 24.32 -1.07
C GLN A 469 -15.75 24.20 -1.39
N ILE A 470 -16.27 22.97 -1.38
CA ILE A 470 -17.68 22.68 -1.68
C ILE A 470 -18.33 22.08 -0.43
N PRO A 471 -19.18 22.86 0.29
CA PRO A 471 -19.98 22.33 1.39
C PRO A 471 -20.86 21.18 0.92
N LEU A 472 -20.92 20.12 1.71
CA LEU A 472 -21.59 18.89 1.32
C LEU A 472 -23.11 19.00 1.23
N VAL A 473 -23.68 19.98 1.91
CA VAL A 473 -25.09 20.34 1.76
C VAL A 473 -25.44 20.82 0.35
N LYS A 474 -24.46 21.13 -0.51
CA LYS A 474 -24.67 21.44 -1.94
C LYS A 474 -24.81 20.19 -2.83
N GLY A 475 -24.95 19.00 -2.24
CA GLY A 475 -25.33 17.78 -2.95
C GLY A 475 -26.81 17.77 -3.38
N PHE A 476 -27.17 16.87 -4.29
CA PHE A 476 -28.55 16.72 -4.79
C PHE A 476 -29.24 15.42 -4.37
N ARG A 477 -28.50 14.49 -3.76
CA ARG A 477 -29.05 13.22 -3.28
C ARG A 477 -28.31 12.78 -2.03
N VAL A 478 -29.04 12.62 -0.92
CA VAL A 478 -28.58 11.92 0.28
C VAL A 478 -29.17 10.52 0.31
N TRP A 479 -28.40 9.54 0.78
CA TRP A 479 -28.82 8.14 0.85
C TRP A 479 -29.35 7.78 2.24
N GLY A 480 -30.11 6.68 2.33
CA GLY A 480 -30.71 6.22 3.59
C GLY A 480 -29.67 6.09 4.71
N GLY A 481 -29.94 6.70 5.85
CA GLY A 481 -29.03 6.76 7.01
C GLY A 481 -28.18 8.05 7.11
N THR A 482 -28.17 8.88 6.06
CA THR A 482 -27.55 10.22 6.08
C THR A 482 -28.62 11.28 6.35
N SER A 483 -28.31 12.27 7.19
CA SER A 483 -29.18 13.40 7.52
C SER A 483 -28.40 14.72 7.46
N VAL A 484 -29.06 15.79 7.03
CA VAL A 484 -28.54 17.16 7.22
C VAL A 484 -28.80 17.58 8.67
N ILE A 485 -27.81 18.16 9.32
CA ILE A 485 -27.93 18.70 10.67
C ILE A 485 -27.42 20.13 10.73
N THR A 486 -27.86 20.88 11.74
CA THR A 486 -27.37 22.23 12.00
C THR A 486 -25.86 22.22 12.25
N GLY A 487 -25.13 23.08 11.54
CA GLY A 487 -23.69 23.25 11.75
C GLY A 487 -23.35 23.79 13.15
N PRO A 488 -22.13 23.55 13.65
CA PRO A 488 -21.72 23.96 15.00
C PRO A 488 -21.53 25.49 15.16
N GLY A 489 -21.59 26.27 14.07
CA GLY A 489 -21.50 27.73 14.07
C GLY A 489 -20.26 28.29 13.36
N PHE A 490 -19.22 27.48 13.14
CA PHE A 490 -17.96 27.88 12.48
C PHE A 490 -17.74 27.21 11.11
N THR A 491 -18.78 26.61 10.53
CA THR A 491 -18.74 25.93 9.21
C THR A 491 -19.34 26.77 8.09
N GLY A 492 -19.99 27.90 8.40
CA GLY A 492 -20.66 28.75 7.41
C GLY A 492 -22.00 28.21 6.89
N GLY A 493 -22.48 27.09 7.46
CA GLY A 493 -23.73 26.45 7.10
C GLY A 493 -23.92 25.09 7.78
N ASP A 494 -24.96 24.38 7.35
CA ASP A 494 -25.29 23.04 7.81
C ASP A 494 -24.30 21.99 7.31
N ILE A 495 -24.27 20.83 7.97
CA ILE A 495 -23.36 19.73 7.65
C ILE A 495 -24.12 18.41 7.52
N LEU A 496 -23.49 17.39 6.92
CA LEU A 496 -24.07 16.06 6.81
C LEU A 496 -23.58 15.15 7.94
N ARG A 497 -24.50 14.36 8.49
CA ARG A 497 -24.27 13.35 9.52
C ARG A 497 -24.72 11.98 9.05
N ARG A 498 -23.98 10.94 9.43
CA ARG A 498 -24.37 9.54 9.21
C ARG A 498 -24.03 8.68 10.43
N ASN A 499 -24.91 7.74 10.77
CA ASN A 499 -24.77 6.87 11.97
C ASN A 499 -24.37 5.42 11.65
N THR A 500 -24.39 5.01 10.38
CA THR A 500 -24.13 3.63 9.93
C THR A 500 -23.31 3.65 8.65
N PHE A 501 -22.54 2.62 8.32
CA PHE A 501 -21.81 2.58 7.06
C PHE A 501 -22.76 2.57 5.84
N GLY A 502 -22.29 3.03 4.68
CA GLY A 502 -23.04 3.01 3.42
C GLY A 502 -22.87 4.28 2.60
N ASP A 503 -23.67 4.40 1.54
CA ASP A 503 -23.63 5.56 0.65
C ASP A 503 -24.04 6.83 1.39
N PHE A 504 -23.36 7.94 1.11
CA PHE A 504 -23.43 9.16 1.90
C PHE A 504 -24.22 10.24 1.15
N VAL A 505 -23.65 10.77 0.07
CA VAL A 505 -24.23 11.83 -0.76
C VAL A 505 -23.75 11.75 -2.21
N SER A 506 -24.50 12.38 -3.12
CA SER A 506 -24.05 12.67 -4.49
C SER A 506 -24.16 14.16 -4.79
N LEU A 507 -23.14 14.71 -5.44
CA LEU A 507 -23.06 16.11 -5.85
C LEU A 507 -22.67 16.20 -7.34
N GLN A 508 -23.26 17.17 -8.04
CA GLN A 508 -22.86 17.51 -9.41
C GLN A 508 -21.80 18.61 -9.37
N VAL A 509 -20.79 18.51 -10.23
CA VAL A 509 -19.72 19.50 -10.38
C VAL A 509 -19.54 19.91 -11.84
N ASN A 510 -19.25 21.19 -12.06
CA ASN A 510 -18.93 21.77 -13.36
C ASN A 510 -17.43 22.07 -13.40
N ILE A 511 -16.72 21.55 -14.39
CA ILE A 511 -15.27 21.66 -14.46
C ILE A 511 -14.88 22.81 -15.40
N ASN A 512 -14.13 23.79 -14.91
CA ASN A 512 -13.62 24.91 -15.71
C ASN A 512 -12.15 24.69 -16.11
N SER A 513 -11.85 23.48 -16.61
CA SER A 513 -10.54 23.06 -17.07
C SER A 513 -10.69 21.89 -18.06
N PRO A 514 -9.63 21.52 -18.81
CA PRO A 514 -9.64 20.29 -19.59
C PRO A 514 -9.92 19.07 -18.69
N ILE A 515 -10.75 18.13 -19.13
CA ILE A 515 -11.07 16.90 -18.37
C ILE A 515 -9.85 16.02 -18.06
N THR A 516 -8.73 16.22 -18.77
CA THR A 516 -7.44 15.57 -18.49
C THR A 516 -6.72 16.16 -17.27
N GLN A 517 -7.15 17.32 -16.79
CA GLN A 517 -6.58 17.96 -15.62
C GLN A 517 -6.77 17.07 -14.39
N ARG A 518 -5.69 16.89 -13.64
CA ARG A 518 -5.70 16.07 -12.42
C ARG A 518 -5.91 16.93 -11.19
N TYR A 519 -6.65 16.36 -10.25
CA TYR A 519 -7.05 16.97 -9.00
C TYR A 519 -6.82 16.01 -7.84
N ARG A 520 -6.59 16.57 -6.67
CA ARG A 520 -6.64 15.86 -5.38
C ARG A 520 -7.91 16.23 -4.65
N LEU A 521 -8.35 15.31 -3.80
CA LEU A 521 -9.54 15.48 -2.97
C LEU A 521 -9.12 15.47 -1.51
N ARG A 522 -9.63 16.44 -0.76
CA ARG A 522 -9.49 16.51 0.70
C ARG A 522 -10.86 16.62 1.35
N PHE A 523 -11.03 15.98 2.48
CA PHE A 523 -12.26 16.05 3.28
C PHE A 523 -12.02 16.82 4.56
N ARG A 524 -12.96 17.68 4.96
CA ARG A 524 -13.06 18.18 6.33
C ARG A 524 -14.17 17.43 7.07
N TYR A 525 -13.80 16.64 8.07
CA TYR A 525 -14.72 15.69 8.72
C TYR A 525 -14.49 15.61 10.23
N ALA A 526 -15.49 15.14 10.97
CA ALA A 526 -15.35 14.70 12.36
C ALA A 526 -15.95 13.29 12.47
N SER A 527 -15.28 12.37 13.15
CA SER A 527 -15.73 10.97 13.24
C SER A 527 -15.51 10.40 14.62
N SER A 528 -16.51 9.69 15.14
CA SER A 528 -16.38 8.93 16.38
C SER A 528 -15.85 7.50 16.18
N ARG A 529 -15.47 7.15 14.94
CA ARG A 529 -14.97 5.83 14.54
C ARG A 529 -13.95 5.92 13.41
N ASP A 530 -13.08 4.93 13.31
CA ASP A 530 -12.27 4.73 12.12
C ASP A 530 -13.14 4.15 10.98
N ALA A 531 -12.88 4.62 9.76
CA ALA A 531 -13.64 4.25 8.58
C ALA A 531 -12.76 4.37 7.33
N ARG A 532 -13.32 4.01 6.17
CA ARG A 532 -12.79 4.45 4.88
C ARG A 532 -13.88 5.13 4.07
N VAL A 533 -13.53 6.15 3.31
CA VAL A 533 -14.43 6.81 2.36
C VAL A 533 -14.02 6.39 0.96
N ILE A 534 -15.01 5.96 0.19
CA ILE A 534 -14.88 5.68 -1.23
C ILE A 534 -15.56 6.83 -1.98
N VAL A 535 -14.80 7.49 -2.83
CA VAL A 535 -15.32 8.51 -3.74
C VAL A 535 -15.31 7.99 -5.16
N LEU A 536 -16.42 8.20 -5.85
CA LEU A 536 -16.69 7.67 -7.17
C LEU A 536 -17.02 8.83 -8.11
N THR A 537 -16.21 9.03 -9.15
CA THR A 537 -16.46 9.99 -10.24
C THR A 537 -17.01 9.27 -11.47
N GLY A 538 -17.78 9.97 -12.32
CA GLY A 538 -18.44 9.37 -13.49
C GLY A 538 -19.70 8.58 -13.16
N ALA A 539 -20.28 8.77 -11.96
CA ALA A 539 -21.47 8.06 -11.50
C ALA A 539 -22.74 8.57 -12.21
N ALA A 540 -22.90 8.20 -13.48
CA ALA A 540 -24.22 8.23 -14.10
C ALA A 540 -25.02 7.02 -13.60
N SER A 541 -26.31 7.26 -13.43
CA SER A 541 -27.39 6.28 -13.32
C SER A 541 -27.51 5.32 -14.52
N THR A 542 -26.42 5.00 -15.24
CA THR A 542 -26.44 4.34 -16.55
C THR A 542 -25.51 3.14 -16.70
N GLY A 543 -24.87 2.64 -15.63
CA GLY A 543 -24.20 1.32 -15.68
C GLY A 543 -23.09 1.20 -16.72
N VAL A 544 -22.41 2.30 -17.09
CA VAL A 544 -21.26 2.26 -17.99
C VAL A 544 -19.98 2.21 -17.15
N GLY A 545 -19.18 1.16 -17.37
CA GLY A 545 -17.95 0.87 -16.64
C GLY A 545 -16.89 1.97 -16.74
N GLY A 546 -16.11 2.11 -15.67
CA GLY A 546 -15.03 3.08 -15.54
C GLY A 546 -15.25 4.06 -14.39
N GLN A 547 -15.37 3.57 -13.16
CA GLN A 547 -15.33 4.41 -11.96
C GLN A 547 -13.89 4.70 -11.58
N VAL A 548 -13.53 5.96 -11.31
CA VAL A 548 -12.35 6.22 -10.48
C VAL A 548 -12.79 6.02 -9.04
N SER A 549 -12.26 4.99 -8.39
CA SER A 549 -12.47 4.73 -6.97
C SER A 549 -11.32 5.32 -6.19
N VAL A 550 -11.63 6.35 -5.42
CA VAL A 550 -10.70 6.99 -4.50
C VAL A 550 -11.01 6.45 -3.11
N ASN A 551 -10.10 5.65 -2.54
CA ASN A 551 -10.27 5.05 -1.22
C ASN A 551 -9.39 5.78 -0.20
N MET A 552 -9.99 6.36 0.83
CA MET A 552 -9.28 7.15 1.85
C MET A 552 -9.56 6.62 3.25
N PRO A 553 -8.54 6.36 4.07
CA PRO A 553 -8.75 6.09 5.48
C PRO A 553 -9.22 7.37 6.20
N LEU A 554 -10.22 7.21 7.06
CA LEU A 554 -10.64 8.20 8.05
C LEU A 554 -10.29 7.67 9.44
N GLN A 555 -9.51 8.46 10.16
CA GLN A 555 -9.23 8.20 11.57
C GLN A 555 -10.31 8.82 12.46
N LYS A 556 -10.57 8.19 13.60
CA LYS A 556 -11.39 8.73 14.68
C LYS A 556 -10.82 10.07 15.16
N THR A 557 -11.69 11.06 15.36
CA THR A 557 -11.32 12.43 15.75
C THR A 557 -12.01 12.92 17.03
N MET A 558 -13.02 12.19 17.50
CA MET A 558 -13.82 12.54 18.68
C MET A 558 -14.39 11.30 19.35
N GLU A 559 -14.86 11.42 20.59
CA GLU A 559 -15.59 10.36 21.27
C GLU A 559 -17.09 10.34 20.91
N ILE A 560 -17.75 9.19 21.09
CA ILE A 560 -19.20 9.08 20.85
C ILE A 560 -19.94 10.01 21.83
N GLY A 561 -20.78 10.90 21.30
CA GLY A 561 -21.55 11.87 22.09
C GLY A 561 -20.75 13.12 22.53
N GLU A 562 -19.50 13.27 22.11
CA GLU A 562 -18.75 14.51 22.30
C GLU A 562 -19.36 15.65 21.45
N ASN A 563 -19.29 16.89 21.94
CA ASN A 563 -19.78 18.04 21.20
C ASN A 563 -18.82 18.38 20.04
N LEU A 564 -19.38 18.76 18.88
CA LEU A 564 -18.61 19.26 17.75
C LEU A 564 -17.94 20.59 18.11
N THR A 565 -16.60 20.61 18.09
CA THR A 565 -15.77 21.79 18.30
C THR A 565 -14.79 21.93 17.12
N SER A 566 -14.13 23.06 16.95
CA SER A 566 -13.21 23.27 15.81
C SER A 566 -12.16 22.17 15.75
N ARG A 567 -11.61 21.79 16.92
CA ARG A 567 -10.62 20.72 17.07
C ARG A 567 -11.10 19.30 16.76
N THR A 568 -12.42 19.03 16.82
CA THR A 568 -12.94 17.69 16.45
C THR A 568 -12.94 17.49 14.94
N PHE A 569 -12.90 18.57 14.15
CA PHE A 569 -12.78 18.48 12.71
C PHE A 569 -11.31 18.25 12.31
N ARG A 570 -11.06 17.21 11.52
CA ARG A 570 -9.77 16.92 10.90
C ARG A 570 -9.90 16.93 9.39
N TYR A 571 -8.75 16.87 8.75
CA TYR A 571 -8.64 16.76 7.31
C TYR A 571 -8.00 15.42 6.95
N THR A 572 -8.48 14.79 5.89
CA THR A 572 -7.78 13.68 5.23
C THR A 572 -7.58 14.04 3.77
N ASP A 573 -6.38 13.79 3.25
CA ASP A 573 -5.97 14.07 1.89
C ASP A 573 -5.83 12.75 1.12
N PHE A 574 -6.30 12.71 -0.11
CA PHE A 574 -5.96 11.64 -1.04
C PHE A 574 -4.75 12.02 -1.87
N SER A 575 -3.67 11.27 -1.72
CA SER A 575 -2.39 11.51 -2.38
C SER A 575 -2.44 11.28 -3.89
N ASN A 576 -3.21 10.30 -4.36
CA ASN A 576 -3.24 9.96 -5.79
C ASN A 576 -4.16 10.91 -6.59
N PRO A 577 -3.63 11.67 -7.56
CA PRO A 577 -4.45 12.60 -8.32
C PRO A 577 -5.41 11.85 -9.26
N PHE A 578 -6.62 12.36 -9.42
CA PHE A 578 -7.64 11.83 -10.33
C PHE A 578 -8.07 12.89 -11.35
N SER A 579 -8.55 12.45 -12.51
CA SER A 579 -9.17 13.33 -13.50
C SER A 579 -10.67 13.10 -13.56
N PHE A 580 -11.43 14.15 -13.89
CA PHE A 580 -12.86 14.03 -14.17
C PHE A 580 -13.10 13.33 -15.51
N ARG A 581 -14.29 12.76 -15.70
CA ARG A 581 -14.62 11.99 -16.91
C ARG A 581 -15.65 12.67 -17.81
N ALA A 582 -16.45 13.57 -17.24
CA ALA A 582 -17.47 14.32 -17.95
C ALA A 582 -17.50 15.77 -17.45
N ASN A 583 -18.20 16.65 -18.15
CA ASN A 583 -18.52 17.98 -17.67
C ASN A 583 -19.96 18.33 -18.09
N PRO A 584 -20.91 18.46 -17.15
CA PRO A 584 -20.75 18.25 -15.70
C PRO A 584 -20.45 16.78 -15.34
N ASP A 585 -19.80 16.57 -14.20
CA ASP A 585 -19.57 15.24 -13.61
C ASP A 585 -20.34 15.08 -12.29
N ILE A 586 -20.43 13.84 -11.80
CA ILE A 586 -21.05 13.49 -10.51
C ILE A 586 -19.99 12.88 -9.60
N ILE A 587 -19.88 13.42 -8.39
CA ILE A 587 -19.09 12.84 -7.31
C ILE A 587 -20.06 12.14 -6.35
N GLY A 588 -19.93 10.82 -6.24
CA GLY A 588 -20.60 9.99 -5.24
C GLY A 588 -19.66 9.68 -4.08
N ILE A 589 -20.13 9.81 -2.85
CA ILE A 589 -19.34 9.57 -1.63
C ILE A 589 -20.01 8.45 -0.84
N SER A 590 -19.24 7.45 -0.42
CA SER A 590 -19.71 6.32 0.38
C SER A 590 -18.74 6.01 1.52
N GLU A 591 -19.28 5.71 2.70
CA GLU A 591 -18.51 5.29 3.88
C GLU A 591 -18.51 3.75 3.99
N ARG A 592 -17.36 3.14 4.25
CA ARG A 592 -17.20 1.70 4.44
C ARG A 592 -16.37 1.41 5.70
N PRO A 593 -16.51 0.23 6.31
CA PRO A 593 -15.62 -0.21 7.38
C PRO A 593 -14.19 -0.42 6.84
N LEU A 594 -13.20 -0.31 7.73
CA LEU A 594 -11.85 -0.81 7.49
C LEU A 594 -11.88 -2.34 7.29
N PHE A 595 -10.94 -2.88 6.51
CA PHE A 595 -10.86 -4.32 6.25
C PHE A 595 -10.74 -5.10 7.58
N GLY A 596 -11.54 -6.15 7.77
CA GLY A 596 -11.56 -6.94 9.00
C GLY A 596 -12.47 -6.41 10.13
N ALA A 597 -12.97 -5.18 10.05
CA ALA A 597 -13.93 -4.65 11.01
C ALA A 597 -15.38 -5.06 10.64
N GLY A 598 -16.14 -5.57 11.61
CA GLY A 598 -17.54 -5.97 11.41
C GLY A 598 -18.43 -4.84 10.87
N SER A 599 -19.50 -5.19 10.13
CA SER A 599 -20.40 -4.25 9.42
C SER A 599 -21.16 -3.25 10.31
N ILE A 600 -21.06 -3.32 11.63
CA ILE A 600 -21.83 -2.50 12.57
C ILE A 600 -20.90 -2.02 13.68
N SER A 601 -20.21 -0.91 13.46
CA SER A 601 -19.65 -0.12 14.56
C SER A 601 -20.64 1.00 14.89
N SER A 602 -21.07 1.08 16.16
CA SER A 602 -21.76 2.26 16.67
C SER A 602 -20.84 3.46 16.54
N GLY A 603 -21.24 4.48 15.78
CA GLY A 603 -20.45 5.69 15.62
C GLY A 603 -21.07 6.65 14.63
N GLU A 604 -20.59 7.89 14.67
CA GLU A 604 -21.12 9.01 13.90
C GLU A 604 -20.00 9.57 13.01
N LEU A 605 -20.32 9.79 11.74
CA LEU A 605 -19.48 10.51 10.79
C LEU A 605 -20.19 11.81 10.42
N TYR A 606 -19.49 12.91 10.62
CA TYR A 606 -19.87 14.26 10.24
C TYR A 606 -18.93 14.73 9.13
N ILE A 607 -19.49 15.25 8.04
CA ILE A 607 -18.67 15.82 6.98
C ILE A 607 -19.20 17.21 6.63
N ASP A 608 -18.30 18.19 6.73
CA ASP A 608 -18.58 19.60 6.44
C ASP A 608 -18.50 19.87 4.94
N LYS A 609 -17.32 19.66 4.36
CA LYS A 609 -17.02 20.01 2.98
C LYS A 609 -15.97 19.10 2.37
N ILE A 610 -15.95 19.09 1.04
CA ILE A 610 -14.84 18.55 0.25
C ILE A 610 -14.05 19.70 -0.35
N GLU A 611 -12.76 19.46 -0.57
CA GLU A 611 -11.84 20.40 -1.20
C GLU A 611 -11.21 19.75 -2.42
N ILE A 612 -11.36 20.41 -3.58
CA ILE A 612 -10.81 19.94 -4.85
C ILE A 612 -9.65 20.86 -5.20
N ILE A 613 -8.45 20.27 -5.23
CA ILE A 613 -7.17 20.98 -5.31
C ILE A 613 -6.47 20.53 -6.59
N LEU A 614 -5.87 21.46 -7.32
CA LEU A 614 -5.07 21.10 -8.49
C LEU A 614 -3.91 20.19 -8.06
N ALA A 615 -3.70 19.10 -8.79
CA ALA A 615 -2.44 18.39 -8.73
C ALA A 615 -1.52 19.03 -9.77
N ASP A 616 -0.68 19.98 -9.34
CA ASP A 616 0.39 20.48 -10.20
C ASP A 616 1.58 19.52 -10.15
N ALA A 617 2.40 19.54 -11.21
CA ALA A 617 3.51 18.61 -11.35
C ALA A 617 4.60 18.80 -10.26
N THR A 618 4.68 20.00 -9.70
CA THR A 618 5.58 20.34 -8.59
C THR A 618 5.15 19.70 -7.27
N PHE A 619 3.86 19.70 -6.92
CA PHE A 619 3.34 19.06 -5.73
C PHE A 619 3.39 17.53 -5.83
N GLU A 620 3.05 16.98 -7.00
CA GLU A 620 3.20 15.53 -7.24
C GLU A 620 4.67 15.13 -6.96
N ALA A 621 5.63 15.91 -7.46
CA ALA A 621 7.05 15.68 -7.23
C ALA A 621 7.47 15.89 -5.76
N GLU A 622 6.98 16.93 -5.06
CA GLU A 622 7.27 17.17 -3.64
C GLU A 622 6.72 16.06 -2.73
N SER A 623 5.49 15.59 -2.99
CA SER A 623 4.87 14.49 -2.25
C SER A 623 5.61 13.18 -2.46
N ASP A 624 5.97 12.88 -3.71
CA ASP A 624 6.77 11.70 -4.04
C ASP A 624 8.16 11.80 -3.40
N LEU A 625 8.75 12.99 -3.35
CA LEU A 625 10.01 13.27 -2.68
C LEU A 625 9.93 13.03 -1.17
N GLU A 626 8.90 13.53 -0.50
CA GLU A 626 8.70 13.30 0.94
C GLU A 626 8.54 11.80 1.25
N ARG A 627 7.74 11.10 0.42
CA ARG A 627 7.55 9.65 0.52
C ARG A 627 8.86 8.89 0.35
N ALA A 628 9.64 9.23 -0.68
CA ALA A 628 10.95 8.65 -0.92
C ALA A 628 11.91 8.94 0.23
N GLN A 629 11.96 10.18 0.71
CA GLN A 629 12.81 10.60 1.83
C GLN A 629 12.52 9.81 3.10
N LYS A 630 11.24 9.58 3.41
CA LYS A 630 10.82 8.76 4.56
C LYS A 630 11.23 7.30 4.40
N ALA A 631 11.06 6.73 3.21
CA ALA A 631 11.45 5.36 2.91
C ALA A 631 12.97 5.14 3.04
N VAL A 632 13.78 6.05 2.47
CA VAL A 632 15.25 6.00 2.58
C VAL A 632 15.70 6.12 4.04
N ASN A 633 15.13 7.05 4.80
CA ASN A 633 15.49 7.23 6.21
C ASN A 633 15.13 6.00 7.07
N ALA A 634 14.10 5.23 6.68
CA ALA A 634 13.68 4.04 7.41
C ALA A 634 14.66 2.85 7.30
N LEU A 635 15.58 2.86 6.32
CA LEU A 635 16.57 1.80 6.10
C LEU A 635 17.64 1.73 7.21
N PHE A 636 17.93 2.86 7.85
CA PHE A 636 19.08 3.01 8.76
C PHE A 636 18.68 2.88 10.24
N THR A 637 19.62 2.44 11.09
CA THR A 637 19.42 2.31 12.55
C THR A 637 19.37 3.65 13.27
N SER A 638 20.04 4.67 12.74
CA SER A 638 20.11 6.01 13.32
C SER A 638 20.27 7.10 12.26
N SER A 639 20.09 8.35 12.68
CA SER A 639 20.14 9.54 11.80
C SER A 639 21.51 9.82 11.17
N ASN A 640 22.59 9.23 11.68
CA ASN A 640 23.93 9.31 11.08
C ASN A 640 24.13 8.34 9.89
N GLN A 641 23.16 7.46 9.60
CA GLN A 641 23.11 6.57 8.43
C GLN A 641 24.30 5.61 8.31
N ILE A 642 24.97 5.28 9.42
CA ILE A 642 26.20 4.44 9.44
C ILE A 642 25.87 2.93 9.38
N GLY A 643 24.69 2.51 9.86
CA GLY A 643 24.31 1.10 9.93
C GLY A 643 22.91 0.86 9.38
N LEU A 644 22.74 -0.28 8.71
CA LEU A 644 21.43 -0.80 8.31
C LEU A 644 20.72 -1.48 9.47
N LYS A 645 19.40 -1.38 9.52
CA LYS A 645 18.62 -2.25 10.40
C LYS A 645 18.72 -3.70 9.93
N THR A 646 18.70 -4.64 10.87
CA THR A 646 18.90 -6.07 10.60
C THR A 646 17.74 -6.71 9.83
N ASP A 647 16.52 -6.21 10.03
CA ASP A 647 15.28 -6.64 9.38
C ASP A 647 15.09 -6.06 7.96
N VAL A 648 15.85 -5.04 7.58
CA VAL A 648 15.87 -4.51 6.20
C VAL A 648 16.62 -5.51 5.32
N THR A 649 15.93 -6.12 4.36
CA THR A 649 16.50 -7.06 3.38
C THR A 649 17.13 -6.34 2.19
N ASP A 650 17.99 -7.03 1.46
CA ASP A 650 18.60 -6.51 0.25
C ASP A 650 17.55 -6.15 -0.83
N TYR A 651 16.53 -7.00 -1.00
CA TYR A 651 15.39 -6.73 -1.88
C TYR A 651 14.62 -5.45 -1.48
N HIS A 652 14.45 -5.21 -0.17
CA HIS A 652 13.78 -3.99 0.30
C HIS A 652 14.55 -2.72 -0.09
N ILE A 653 15.89 -2.75 -0.04
CA ILE A 653 16.72 -1.63 -0.50
C ILE A 653 16.50 -1.36 -1.99
N ASP A 654 16.37 -2.41 -2.80
CA ASP A 654 16.07 -2.28 -4.23
C ASP A 654 14.68 -1.68 -4.49
N GLN A 655 13.67 -2.02 -3.68
CA GLN A 655 12.33 -1.41 -3.77
C GLN A 655 12.34 0.07 -3.40
N VAL A 656 13.07 0.45 -2.34
CA VAL A 656 13.25 1.87 -1.98
C VAL A 656 14.04 2.61 -3.06
N SER A 657 15.00 1.94 -3.71
CA SER A 657 15.73 2.47 -4.86
C SER A 657 14.80 2.75 -6.05
N ASN A 658 13.85 1.87 -6.35
CA ASN A 658 12.84 2.13 -7.39
C ASN A 658 11.99 3.36 -7.08
N LEU A 659 11.59 3.54 -5.81
CA LEU A 659 10.84 4.72 -5.39
C LEU A 659 11.62 6.03 -5.63
N VAL A 660 12.93 6.03 -5.39
CA VAL A 660 13.81 7.19 -5.66
C VAL A 660 14.00 7.41 -7.16
N ASP A 661 14.17 6.35 -7.95
CA ASP A 661 14.35 6.45 -9.40
C ASP A 661 13.11 7.04 -10.10
N CYS A 662 11.93 6.86 -9.51
CA CYS A 662 10.67 7.41 -10.01
C CYS A 662 10.42 8.89 -9.65
N LEU A 663 11.29 9.52 -8.85
CA LEU A 663 11.22 10.96 -8.61
C LEU A 663 11.45 11.74 -9.90
N SER A 664 10.77 12.88 -10.04
CA SER A 664 10.86 13.73 -11.22
C SER A 664 12.29 14.27 -11.42
N ASP A 665 12.86 14.01 -12.61
CA ASP A 665 14.12 14.62 -13.04
C ASP A 665 13.98 16.13 -13.32
N GLU A 666 12.76 16.62 -13.53
CA GLU A 666 12.48 18.03 -13.83
C GLU A 666 12.35 18.87 -12.56
N PHE A 667 11.74 18.32 -11.50
CA PHE A 667 11.36 19.08 -10.31
C PHE A 667 12.17 18.74 -9.05
N CYS A 668 12.79 17.55 -8.96
CA CYS A 668 13.47 17.08 -7.75
C CYS A 668 14.88 16.56 -8.03
N LEU A 669 15.56 17.06 -9.07
CA LEU A 669 16.83 16.48 -9.53
C LEU A 669 17.92 16.46 -8.44
N ASP A 670 18.04 17.55 -7.67
CA ASP A 670 19.07 17.68 -6.64
C ASP A 670 18.78 16.76 -5.45
N GLU A 671 17.53 16.73 -4.98
CA GLU A 671 17.10 15.88 -3.87
C GLU A 671 17.05 14.40 -4.27
N LYS A 672 16.64 14.09 -5.50
CA LYS A 672 16.72 12.74 -6.09
C LYS A 672 18.17 12.25 -6.11
N ARG A 673 19.13 13.10 -6.50
CA ARG A 673 20.55 12.75 -6.48
C ARG A 673 21.01 12.43 -5.05
N GLU A 674 20.64 13.26 -4.07
CA GLU A 674 20.97 13.04 -2.66
C GLU A 674 20.37 11.72 -2.13
N LEU A 675 19.09 11.47 -2.39
CA LEU A 675 18.42 10.23 -2.00
C LEU A 675 19.02 9.00 -2.70
N SER A 676 19.36 9.12 -3.98
CA SER A 676 20.02 8.05 -4.74
C SER A 676 21.38 7.71 -4.13
N GLU A 677 22.16 8.70 -3.70
CA GLU A 677 23.43 8.48 -3.00
C GLU A 677 23.24 7.76 -1.66
N LYS A 678 22.22 8.14 -0.90
CA LYS A 678 21.87 7.47 0.38
C LYS A 678 21.43 6.03 0.17
N VAL A 679 20.58 5.74 -0.82
CA VAL A 679 20.17 4.36 -1.12
C VAL A 679 21.33 3.53 -1.67
N LYS A 680 22.21 4.10 -2.50
CA LYS A 680 23.45 3.44 -2.92
C LYS A 680 24.39 3.19 -1.73
N HIS A 681 24.41 4.06 -0.73
CA HIS A 681 25.14 3.81 0.51
C HIS A 681 24.53 2.66 1.30
N ALA A 682 23.20 2.62 1.46
CA ALA A 682 22.50 1.48 2.05
C ALA A 682 22.83 0.17 1.33
N LYS A 683 22.79 0.12 -0.01
CA LYS A 683 23.15 -1.08 -0.78
C LYS A 683 24.60 -1.52 -0.52
N ARG A 684 25.56 -0.58 -0.46
CA ARG A 684 26.95 -0.92 -0.08
C ARG A 684 27.07 -1.51 1.32
N LEU A 685 26.31 -1.00 2.29
CA LEU A 685 26.27 -1.58 3.64
C LEU A 685 25.64 -2.98 3.64
N SER A 686 24.66 -3.23 2.76
CA SER A 686 24.08 -4.56 2.53
C SER A 686 25.14 -5.53 2.00
N ASP A 687 25.89 -5.12 0.98
CA ASP A 687 26.99 -5.89 0.41
C ASP A 687 28.12 -6.14 1.44
N GLU A 688 28.43 -5.15 2.29
CA GLU A 688 29.46 -5.27 3.33
C GLU A 688 29.10 -6.28 4.43
N ARG A 689 27.82 -6.36 4.83
CA ARG A 689 27.36 -7.35 5.82
C ARG A 689 27.11 -8.73 5.22
N ASN A 690 26.98 -8.85 3.90
CA ASN A 690 26.73 -10.10 3.22
C ASN A 690 28.02 -10.93 3.11
N LEU A 691 28.02 -12.12 3.70
CA LEU A 691 29.19 -13.00 3.73
C LEU A 691 29.33 -13.86 2.47
N LEU A 692 28.28 -13.94 1.64
CA LEU A 692 28.32 -14.58 0.33
C LEU A 692 29.35 -13.88 -0.57
N GLN A 693 29.95 -14.63 -1.48
CA GLN A 693 30.91 -14.11 -2.43
C GLN A 693 30.20 -14.03 -3.77
N ASP A 694 30.44 -12.95 -4.52
CA ASP A 694 29.74 -12.72 -5.78
C ASP A 694 28.20 -12.77 -5.63
N PRO A 695 27.60 -11.92 -4.78
CA PRO A 695 26.16 -11.91 -4.52
C PRO A 695 25.31 -11.60 -5.77
N ASN A 696 25.95 -11.04 -6.81
CA ASN A 696 25.35 -10.65 -8.09
C ASN A 696 25.71 -11.63 -9.25
N PHE A 697 26.19 -12.83 -8.92
CA PHE A 697 26.40 -13.94 -9.85
C PHE A 697 27.26 -13.62 -11.09
N ARG A 698 28.23 -12.71 -11.00
CA ARG A 698 29.05 -12.30 -12.15
C ARG A 698 30.13 -13.31 -12.53
N GLY A 699 30.40 -14.29 -11.66
CA GLY A 699 31.54 -15.19 -11.74
C GLY A 699 31.26 -16.63 -11.39
N ILE A 700 30.01 -17.12 -11.56
CA ILE A 700 29.70 -18.55 -11.39
C ILE A 700 30.70 -19.39 -12.18
N ASN A 701 31.28 -20.39 -11.53
CA ASN A 701 32.29 -21.32 -12.05
C ASN A 701 33.66 -20.74 -12.44
N ARG A 702 33.93 -19.44 -12.24
CA ARG A 702 35.21 -18.82 -12.68
C ARG A 702 36.43 -19.20 -11.85
N GLN A 703 36.27 -19.49 -10.56
CA GLN A 703 37.39 -19.82 -9.67
C GLN A 703 37.21 -21.22 -9.05
N PRO A 704 38.21 -22.13 -9.18
CA PRO A 704 38.32 -23.45 -8.53
C PRO A 704 37.72 -23.50 -7.13
N ASP A 705 38.21 -22.62 -6.25
CA ASP A 705 38.07 -22.78 -4.81
C ASP A 705 37.31 -21.64 -4.11
N ARG A 706 36.72 -20.69 -4.87
CA ARG A 706 36.09 -19.47 -4.31
C ARG A 706 34.90 -18.98 -5.14
N GLY A 707 33.78 -18.69 -4.48
CA GLY A 707 32.56 -18.16 -5.11
C GLY A 707 31.53 -19.24 -5.46
N TRP A 708 30.57 -18.90 -6.34
CA TRP A 708 29.48 -19.77 -6.73
C TRP A 708 29.90 -20.87 -7.71
N ARG A 709 29.39 -22.07 -7.46
CA ARG A 709 29.51 -23.26 -8.30
C ARG A 709 28.14 -23.71 -8.77
N GLY A 710 27.98 -23.90 -10.07
CA GLY A 710 26.68 -24.20 -10.67
C GLY A 710 26.75 -25.29 -11.72
N SER A 711 25.64 -26.01 -11.92
CA SER A 711 25.45 -26.88 -13.10
C SER A 711 25.37 -26.04 -14.39
N THR A 712 25.42 -26.71 -15.55
CA THR A 712 25.54 -26.06 -16.87
C THR A 712 24.31 -25.27 -17.31
N ASP A 713 23.13 -25.62 -16.83
CA ASP A 713 21.84 -25.10 -17.34
C ASP A 713 21.32 -23.88 -16.58
N ILE A 714 22.13 -23.34 -15.67
CA ILE A 714 21.78 -22.16 -14.90
C ILE A 714 21.90 -20.91 -15.77
N THR A 715 20.85 -20.10 -15.81
CA THR A 715 20.87 -18.81 -16.52
C THR A 715 20.88 -17.64 -15.56
N ILE A 716 21.59 -16.59 -15.96
CA ILE A 716 21.71 -15.33 -15.20
C ILE A 716 21.15 -14.23 -16.08
N GLN A 717 20.18 -13.50 -15.56
CA GLN A 717 19.54 -12.40 -16.28
C GLN A 717 19.74 -11.09 -15.54
N GLY A 718 19.87 -10.00 -16.30
CA GLY A 718 20.09 -8.66 -15.77
C GLY A 718 18.78 -7.98 -15.45
N GLY A 719 18.22 -8.24 -14.27
CA GLY A 719 16.97 -7.65 -13.76
C GLY A 719 15.71 -8.01 -14.55
N ASP A 720 14.55 -7.89 -13.90
CA ASP A 720 13.22 -8.02 -14.51
C ASP A 720 12.18 -7.12 -13.80
N ASP A 721 10.89 -7.53 -13.83
CA ASP A 721 9.77 -6.85 -13.16
C ASP A 721 9.85 -6.97 -11.62
N VAL A 722 10.54 -7.98 -11.09
CA VAL A 722 10.72 -8.26 -9.66
C VAL A 722 12.12 -7.86 -9.19
N PHE A 723 13.16 -8.36 -9.85
CA PHE A 723 14.56 -8.17 -9.48
C PHE A 723 15.15 -6.92 -10.14
N LYS A 724 15.75 -6.05 -9.33
CA LYS A 724 16.48 -4.88 -9.83
C LYS A 724 17.88 -5.21 -10.33
N GLU A 725 18.47 -6.27 -9.79
CA GLU A 725 19.84 -6.70 -10.02
C GLU A 725 19.91 -8.08 -10.73
N ASN A 726 21.12 -8.65 -10.84
CA ASN A 726 21.27 -9.96 -11.45
C ASN A 726 20.60 -11.02 -10.58
N TYR A 727 19.77 -11.86 -11.19
CA TYR A 727 19.15 -12.99 -10.51
C TYR A 727 19.45 -14.28 -11.28
N VAL A 728 19.19 -15.40 -10.62
CA VAL A 728 19.49 -16.73 -11.14
C VAL A 728 18.21 -17.50 -11.43
N THR A 729 18.20 -18.22 -12.56
CA THR A 729 17.15 -19.18 -12.89
C THR A 729 17.74 -20.58 -12.90
N LEU A 730 17.10 -21.46 -12.13
CA LEU A 730 17.42 -22.87 -11.99
C LEU A 730 16.32 -23.68 -12.71
N PRO A 731 16.60 -24.36 -13.84
CA PRO A 731 15.63 -25.24 -14.47
C PRO A 731 15.58 -26.62 -13.79
N GLY A 732 14.54 -27.39 -14.08
CA GLY A 732 14.41 -28.80 -13.69
C GLY A 732 15.38 -29.70 -14.44
N THR A 733 15.50 -30.95 -13.97
CA THR A 733 16.35 -31.98 -14.58
C THR A 733 15.56 -33.24 -14.93
N VAL A 734 15.94 -33.89 -16.02
CA VAL A 734 15.31 -35.15 -16.47
C VAL A 734 15.79 -36.34 -15.65
N ASP A 735 17.00 -36.27 -15.09
CA ASP A 735 17.60 -37.33 -14.27
C ASP A 735 17.86 -36.78 -12.86
N GLU A 736 17.24 -37.41 -11.85
CA GLU A 736 17.40 -37.06 -10.42
C GLU A 736 18.87 -37.02 -9.99
N CYS A 737 19.73 -37.76 -10.72
CA CYS A 737 21.14 -37.95 -10.42
C CYS A 737 22.07 -36.91 -11.05
N TYR A 738 21.52 -36.10 -11.94
CA TYR A 738 22.14 -34.90 -12.45
C TYR A 738 21.27 -33.68 -12.10
N PRO A 739 21.17 -33.35 -10.79
CA PRO A 739 20.35 -32.23 -10.35
C PRO A 739 20.90 -30.91 -10.89
N THR A 740 20.00 -29.94 -11.08
CA THR A 740 20.40 -28.54 -11.22
C THR A 740 20.81 -28.05 -9.85
N TYR A 741 22.02 -27.53 -9.70
CA TYR A 741 22.52 -27.08 -8.40
C TYR A 741 23.28 -25.78 -8.50
N LEU A 742 23.18 -24.97 -7.45
CA LEU A 742 24.00 -23.78 -7.22
C LEU A 742 24.48 -23.81 -5.77
N TYR A 743 25.78 -23.84 -5.54
CA TYR A 743 26.33 -23.88 -4.19
C TYR A 743 27.52 -22.96 -3.97
N GLN A 744 27.75 -22.62 -2.70
CA GLN A 744 28.91 -21.88 -2.24
C GLN A 744 29.30 -22.35 -0.83
N LYS A 745 30.60 -22.44 -0.55
CA LYS A 745 31.13 -22.54 0.82
C LYS A 745 31.38 -21.15 1.39
N ILE A 746 30.85 -20.89 2.59
CA ILE A 746 31.20 -19.74 3.40
C ILE A 746 32.41 -20.13 4.25
N ASP A 747 33.50 -19.39 4.08
CA ASP A 747 34.80 -19.67 4.69
C ASP A 747 34.75 -19.51 6.22
N GLU A 748 35.43 -20.42 6.93
CA GLU A 748 35.47 -20.43 8.39
C GLU A 748 36.01 -19.12 8.98
N SER A 749 36.94 -18.44 8.28
CA SER A 749 37.53 -17.17 8.73
C SER A 749 36.55 -16.00 8.77
N LYS A 750 35.41 -16.10 8.07
CA LYS A 750 34.33 -15.10 8.11
C LYS A 750 33.33 -15.34 9.23
N LEU A 751 33.35 -16.51 9.86
CA LEU A 751 32.39 -16.91 10.86
C LEU A 751 32.90 -16.58 12.27
N LYS A 752 31.97 -16.28 13.16
CA LYS A 752 32.23 -16.04 14.58
C LYS A 752 31.73 -17.21 15.42
N ALA A 753 32.55 -17.61 16.38
CA ALA A 753 32.19 -18.69 17.30
C ALA A 753 30.92 -18.36 18.10
N TYR A 754 30.10 -19.37 18.36
CA TYR A 754 28.88 -19.27 19.17
C TYR A 754 27.89 -18.19 18.68
N THR A 755 27.68 -18.13 17.37
CA THR A 755 26.86 -17.08 16.73
C THR A 755 25.87 -17.69 15.74
N ARG A 756 24.65 -17.15 15.68
CA ARG A 756 23.64 -17.51 14.68
C ARG A 756 23.84 -16.71 13.39
N TYR A 757 23.74 -17.39 12.27
CA TYR A 757 23.72 -16.82 10.95
C TYR A 757 22.40 -17.12 10.25
N GLU A 758 21.97 -16.19 9.41
CA GLU A 758 20.73 -16.25 8.64
C GLU A 758 21.07 -16.24 7.15
N LEU A 759 20.59 -17.24 6.41
CA LEU A 759 20.49 -17.21 4.94
C LEU A 759 19.11 -16.69 4.57
N ARG A 760 19.03 -15.70 3.69
CA ARG A 760 17.75 -15.21 3.19
C ARG A 760 17.85 -14.70 1.76
N GLY A 761 16.71 -14.50 1.13
CA GLY A 761 16.62 -13.90 -0.20
C GLY A 761 15.19 -13.78 -0.69
N TYR A 762 15.04 -13.48 -1.97
CA TYR A 762 13.74 -13.32 -2.62
C TYR A 762 13.59 -14.32 -3.78
N ILE A 763 12.46 -15.00 -3.81
CA ILE A 763 12.07 -15.98 -4.82
C ILE A 763 10.87 -15.42 -5.57
N GLU A 764 11.02 -15.13 -6.86
CA GLU A 764 9.89 -14.71 -7.71
C GLU A 764 8.90 -15.86 -7.85
N ASP A 765 9.40 -17.04 -8.22
CA ASP A 765 8.67 -18.29 -8.19
C ASP A 765 9.60 -19.48 -8.01
N SER A 766 9.05 -20.56 -7.46
CA SER A 766 9.74 -21.84 -7.39
C SER A 766 8.81 -23.03 -7.30
N GLN A 767 9.31 -24.15 -7.82
CA GLN A 767 8.77 -25.48 -7.68
C GLN A 767 9.93 -26.46 -7.45
N ASP A 768 9.80 -27.29 -6.41
CA ASP A 768 10.76 -28.29 -5.95
C ASP A 768 12.18 -27.75 -5.68
N LEU A 769 12.28 -26.48 -5.29
CA LEU A 769 13.56 -25.88 -4.89
C LEU A 769 13.97 -26.37 -3.50
N GLU A 770 15.03 -27.17 -3.42
CA GLU A 770 15.64 -27.59 -2.18
C GLU A 770 16.75 -26.60 -1.77
N ILE A 771 16.66 -26.03 -0.57
CA ILE A 771 17.65 -25.11 0.00
C ILE A 771 18.33 -25.80 1.18
N TYR A 772 19.65 -25.97 1.14
CA TYR A 772 20.45 -26.58 2.20
C TYR A 772 21.40 -25.59 2.87
N LEU A 773 21.52 -25.75 4.19
CA LEU A 773 22.59 -25.20 5.01
C LEU A 773 23.30 -26.35 5.74
N ILE A 774 24.59 -26.55 5.47
CA ILE A 774 25.36 -27.68 6.01
C ILE A 774 26.59 -27.19 6.79
N ARG A 775 26.68 -27.61 8.06
CA ARG A 775 27.89 -27.47 8.90
C ARG A 775 28.17 -28.76 9.69
N TYR A 776 27.66 -28.87 10.92
CA TYR A 776 27.75 -30.10 11.72
C TYR A 776 26.78 -31.19 11.23
N ASN A 777 25.69 -30.75 10.60
CA ASN A 777 24.65 -31.53 9.97
C ASN A 777 23.99 -30.69 8.89
N ALA A 778 23.27 -31.34 7.97
CA ALA A 778 22.46 -30.67 6.96
C ALA A 778 21.09 -30.28 7.53
N LYS A 779 20.72 -29.02 7.35
CA LYS A 779 19.35 -28.52 7.46
C LYS A 779 18.87 -28.22 6.04
N HIS A 780 17.65 -28.60 5.70
CA HIS A 780 17.11 -28.30 4.38
C HIS A 780 15.61 -28.05 4.41
N GLU A 781 15.15 -27.25 3.46
CA GLU A 781 13.73 -26.96 3.20
C GLU A 781 13.43 -27.10 1.71
N ILE A 782 12.20 -27.51 1.38
CA ILE A 782 11.70 -27.54 0.01
C ILE A 782 10.74 -26.37 -0.14
N VAL A 783 11.09 -25.41 -0.99
CA VAL A 783 10.40 -24.13 -1.12
C VAL A 783 9.65 -24.10 -2.44
N ASN A 784 8.33 -24.01 -2.34
CA ASN A 784 7.41 -23.87 -3.47
C ASN A 784 6.68 -22.53 -3.35
N VAL A 785 7.05 -21.58 -4.19
CA VAL A 785 6.46 -20.24 -4.23
C VAL A 785 5.71 -20.08 -5.55
N PRO A 786 4.37 -19.97 -5.54
CA PRO A 786 3.64 -19.70 -6.76
C PRO A 786 4.01 -18.31 -7.25
N GLY A 787 4.33 -18.19 -8.53
CA GLY A 787 4.52 -16.88 -9.15
C GLY A 787 3.27 -16.05 -8.94
N THR A 788 3.41 -14.90 -8.28
CA THR A 788 2.35 -13.90 -8.27
C THR A 788 2.39 -13.22 -9.63
N GLY A 789 1.88 -13.95 -10.64
CA GLY A 789 1.19 -13.33 -11.75
C GLY A 789 0.18 -12.42 -11.10
N SER A 790 0.57 -11.15 -10.94
CA SER A 790 -0.25 -10.12 -10.35
C SER A 790 -1.63 -10.29 -10.96
N LEU A 791 -2.67 -10.26 -10.13
CA LEU A 791 -4.05 -10.05 -10.58
C LEU A 791 -4.12 -8.74 -11.36
N TRP A 792 -3.66 -8.76 -12.61
CA TRP A 792 -3.81 -7.75 -13.63
C TRP A 792 -4.43 -8.45 -14.83
N PRO A 793 -5.53 -7.93 -15.38
CA PRO A 793 -6.03 -8.39 -16.66
C PRO A 793 -4.96 -8.11 -17.73
N LEU A 794 -4.78 -9.05 -18.64
CA LEU A 794 -3.97 -8.97 -19.87
C LEU A 794 -4.49 -7.88 -20.86
N SER A 795 -4.76 -6.68 -20.37
CA SER A 795 -5.30 -5.55 -21.14
C SER A 795 -4.63 -4.23 -20.75
N ALA A 796 -3.30 -4.20 -20.74
CA ALA A 796 -2.53 -2.98 -20.99
C ALA A 796 -1.14 -3.41 -21.45
N GLN A 797 -0.75 -3.04 -22.67
CA GLN A 797 0.66 -3.09 -23.07
C GLN A 797 1.44 -2.22 -22.08
N SER A 798 2.29 -2.82 -21.25
CA SER A 798 3.27 -2.05 -20.48
C SER A 798 4.12 -1.26 -21.48
N PRO A 799 4.16 0.08 -21.40
CA PRO A 799 5.05 0.87 -22.23
C PRO A 799 6.48 0.52 -21.80
N ILE A 800 7.20 -0.15 -22.68
CA ILE A 800 8.66 -0.33 -22.60
C ILE A 800 9.26 1.07 -22.42
N GLY A 801 10.12 1.26 -21.39
CA GLY A 801 10.84 2.52 -21.21
C GLY A 801 11.66 2.88 -22.45
N LYS A 802 12.10 4.14 -22.59
CA LYS A 802 12.87 4.62 -23.77
C LYS A 802 14.13 3.77 -24.11
N CYS A 803 14.59 2.92 -23.19
CA CYS A 803 15.78 2.09 -23.31
C CYS A 803 15.54 0.57 -23.28
N GLY A 804 14.29 0.07 -23.27
CA GLY A 804 14.02 -1.38 -23.23
C GLY A 804 13.80 -1.98 -21.84
N GLU A 805 13.88 -1.19 -20.78
CA GLU A 805 13.68 -1.63 -19.39
C GLU A 805 12.18 -1.66 -18.99
N PRO A 806 11.79 -2.54 -18.04
CA PRO A 806 10.48 -2.50 -17.41
C PRO A 806 10.11 -1.14 -16.83
N ASN A 807 8.86 -0.71 -16.97
CA ASN A 807 8.40 0.55 -16.36
C ASN A 807 8.16 0.36 -14.85
N ARG A 808 9.20 0.59 -14.05
CA ARG A 808 9.20 0.45 -12.59
C ARG A 808 8.44 1.54 -11.84
N CYS A 809 7.89 2.53 -12.55
CA CYS A 809 7.16 3.67 -11.99
C CYS A 809 5.64 3.57 -12.14
N ALA A 810 5.12 2.42 -12.60
CA ALA A 810 3.72 2.09 -12.44
C ALA A 810 3.39 1.90 -10.94
N PRO A 811 2.14 2.16 -10.49
CA PRO A 811 1.78 2.01 -9.08
C PRO A 811 1.83 0.54 -8.65
N HIS A 812 3.01 0.10 -8.22
CA HIS A 812 3.22 -1.20 -7.59
C HIS A 812 2.85 -1.10 -6.11
N LEU A 813 2.20 -2.16 -5.64
CA LEU A 813 1.47 -2.31 -4.38
C LEU A 813 2.10 -1.56 -3.18
N GLU A 814 1.24 -0.87 -2.41
CA GLU A 814 1.55 -0.45 -1.05
C GLU A 814 2.03 -1.65 -0.22
N TRP A 815 3.22 -1.52 0.37
CA TRP A 815 3.70 -2.42 1.40
C TRP A 815 2.75 -2.35 2.60
N ASN A 816 2.11 -3.48 2.91
CA ASN A 816 1.39 -3.70 4.16
C ASN A 816 2.25 -4.58 5.07
N PRO A 817 2.83 -4.04 6.17
CA PRO A 817 3.58 -4.83 7.15
C PRO A 817 2.73 -5.90 7.86
N ASP A 818 1.40 -5.80 7.78
CA ASP A 818 0.45 -6.66 8.49
C ASP A 818 -0.09 -7.83 7.62
N LEU A 819 0.56 -8.18 6.51
CA LEU A 819 0.18 -9.39 5.74
C LEU A 819 0.72 -10.65 6.44
N ASP A 820 0.24 -10.87 7.67
CA ASP A 820 0.46 -12.09 8.43
C ASP A 820 -0.33 -13.23 7.77
N CYS A 821 0.30 -14.40 7.71
CA CYS A 821 -0.14 -15.53 6.90
C CYS A 821 -1.52 -16.04 7.31
N SER A 822 -2.54 -15.85 6.46
CA SER A 822 -3.85 -16.51 6.64
C SER A 822 -3.83 -17.91 6.01
N CYS A 823 -3.33 -18.91 6.74
CA CYS A 823 -3.57 -20.31 6.39
C CYS A 823 -4.76 -20.84 7.19
N ARG A 824 -5.81 -21.31 6.51
CA ARG A 824 -6.87 -22.12 7.13
C ARG A 824 -6.33 -23.53 7.38
N ASP A 825 -6.66 -24.10 8.54
CA ASP A 825 -6.30 -25.47 8.93
C ASP A 825 -6.60 -26.49 7.81
N GLY A 826 -5.57 -27.24 7.38
CA GLY A 826 -5.74 -28.54 6.71
C GLY A 826 -5.17 -28.72 5.30
N GLU A 827 -4.67 -27.68 4.62
CA GLU A 827 -4.03 -27.82 3.30
C GLU A 827 -2.50 -27.64 3.42
N LYS A 828 -1.71 -28.45 2.68
CA LYS A 828 -0.24 -28.28 2.59
C LYS A 828 0.04 -26.90 2.00
N CYS A 829 0.40 -25.93 2.84
CA CYS A 829 0.62 -24.56 2.43
C CYS A 829 1.78 -24.46 1.43
N ALA A 830 1.52 -23.95 0.23
CA ALA A 830 2.57 -23.30 -0.56
C ALA A 830 3.16 -22.14 0.25
N HIS A 831 4.45 -21.84 0.08
CA HIS A 831 5.01 -20.63 0.68
C HIS A 831 4.27 -19.44 0.06
N HIS A 832 3.40 -18.78 0.83
CA HIS A 832 2.66 -17.59 0.37
C HIS A 832 3.54 -16.34 0.35
N SER A 833 4.75 -16.40 0.93
CA SER A 833 5.73 -15.32 0.94
C SER A 833 6.83 -15.61 -0.07
N HIS A 834 7.14 -14.62 -0.90
CA HIS A 834 8.30 -14.60 -1.79
C HIS A 834 9.64 -14.41 -1.04
N HIS A 835 9.60 -13.93 0.21
CA HIS A 835 10.78 -13.90 1.08
C HIS A 835 10.95 -15.26 1.76
N PHE A 836 12.17 -15.78 1.76
CA PHE A 836 12.56 -16.96 2.53
C PHE A 836 13.71 -16.64 3.48
N THR A 837 13.75 -17.33 4.62
CA THR A 837 14.82 -17.22 5.62
C THR A 837 15.15 -18.61 6.19
N LEU A 838 16.43 -18.87 6.46
CA LEU A 838 16.91 -20.13 7.00
C LEU A 838 18.10 -19.92 7.93
N ASP A 839 17.95 -20.28 9.20
CA ASP A 839 19.00 -20.07 10.21
C ASP A 839 19.94 -21.27 10.36
N ILE A 840 21.20 -20.99 10.70
CA ILE A 840 22.21 -21.97 11.15
C ILE A 840 23.03 -21.44 12.35
N ASP A 841 23.38 -22.34 13.27
CA ASP A 841 24.14 -22.02 14.48
C ASP A 841 25.61 -22.46 14.35
N VAL A 842 26.55 -21.54 14.58
CA VAL A 842 28.01 -21.80 14.57
C VAL A 842 28.51 -22.04 16.00
N GLY A 843 29.18 -23.17 16.24
CA GLY A 843 29.83 -23.54 17.51
C GLY A 843 31.23 -22.95 17.62
N CYS A 844 32.23 -23.71 18.08
CA CYS A 844 33.62 -23.23 17.95
C CYS A 844 34.02 -23.16 16.48
N THR A 845 34.84 -22.16 16.14
CA THR A 845 35.45 -22.01 14.83
C THR A 845 36.90 -22.49 14.87
N ASP A 846 37.28 -23.38 13.94
CA ASP A 846 38.65 -23.91 13.81
C ASP A 846 39.10 -23.87 12.35
N LEU A 847 40.07 -23.00 12.07
CA LEU A 847 40.62 -22.81 10.73
C LEU A 847 41.40 -24.04 10.22
N ASN A 848 41.78 -24.98 11.09
CA ASN A 848 42.44 -26.22 10.66
C ASN A 848 41.42 -27.28 10.23
N GLU A 849 40.26 -27.33 10.88
CA GLU A 849 39.15 -28.21 10.46
C GLU A 849 38.40 -27.62 9.24
N ASP A 850 38.39 -26.29 9.11
CA ASP A 850 37.79 -25.51 8.01
C ASP A 850 36.40 -26.04 7.58
N LEU A 851 35.50 -26.20 8.55
CA LEU A 851 34.13 -26.65 8.31
C LEU A 851 33.38 -25.72 7.36
N GLY A 852 33.44 -24.41 7.63
CA GLY A 852 32.65 -23.41 6.94
C GLY A 852 31.14 -23.65 7.08
N VAL A 853 30.36 -23.05 6.18
CA VAL A 853 28.94 -23.37 5.97
C VAL A 853 28.70 -23.55 4.48
N TRP A 854 28.16 -24.69 4.07
CA TRP A 854 27.72 -24.89 2.68
C TRP A 854 26.30 -24.38 2.51
N VAL A 855 26.11 -23.50 1.53
CA VAL A 855 24.82 -23.04 1.02
C VAL A 855 24.59 -23.76 -0.31
N ILE A 856 23.49 -24.49 -0.45
CA ILE A 856 23.17 -25.24 -1.68
C ILE A 856 21.72 -24.99 -2.07
N PHE A 857 21.49 -24.62 -3.32
CA PHE A 857 20.20 -24.65 -3.98
C PHE A 857 20.20 -25.82 -4.95
N LYS A 858 19.16 -26.66 -4.92
CA LYS A 858 19.11 -27.90 -5.70
C LYS A 858 17.70 -28.16 -6.22
N ILE A 859 17.60 -28.57 -7.48
CA ILE A 859 16.37 -29.08 -8.11
C ILE A 859 16.70 -30.42 -8.75
N LYS A 860 15.91 -31.42 -8.43
CA LYS A 860 16.14 -32.82 -8.87
C LYS A 860 14.95 -33.42 -9.60
N THR A 861 13.93 -32.61 -9.90
CA THR A 861 12.71 -33.02 -10.60
C THR A 861 12.63 -32.35 -11.97
N GLN A 862 11.90 -32.97 -12.90
CA GLN A 862 11.78 -32.50 -14.28
C GLN A 862 10.92 -31.23 -14.40
N ASP A 863 9.84 -31.15 -13.63
CA ASP A 863 8.92 -29.99 -13.62
C ASP A 863 9.40 -28.86 -12.69
N GLY A 864 10.46 -29.11 -11.91
CA GLY A 864 11.00 -28.15 -10.96
C GLY A 864 11.59 -26.92 -11.66
N HIS A 865 11.52 -25.77 -11.01
CA HIS A 865 12.18 -24.53 -11.45
C HIS A 865 12.34 -23.57 -10.27
N ALA A 866 13.25 -22.61 -10.38
CA ALA A 866 13.27 -21.48 -9.45
C ALA A 866 13.87 -20.23 -10.07
N ARG A 867 13.29 -19.08 -9.75
CA ARG A 867 13.84 -17.75 -10.04
C ARG A 867 14.08 -17.01 -8.73
N LEU A 868 15.35 -16.78 -8.39
CA LEU A 868 15.73 -16.23 -7.09
C LEU A 868 16.90 -15.25 -7.19
N GLY A 869 16.95 -14.29 -6.27
CA GLY A 869 17.93 -13.21 -6.23
C GLY A 869 17.98 -12.55 -4.86
N ASN A 870 18.75 -11.45 -4.75
CA ASN A 870 18.93 -10.69 -3.51
C ASN A 870 19.34 -11.57 -2.32
N LEU A 871 20.25 -12.52 -2.57
CA LEU A 871 20.69 -13.49 -1.56
C LEU A 871 21.63 -12.84 -0.54
N GLU A 872 21.33 -13.03 0.74
CA GLU A 872 22.14 -12.57 1.86
C GLU A 872 22.48 -13.73 2.80
N PHE A 873 23.74 -13.81 3.24
CA PHE A 873 24.12 -14.59 4.42
C PHE A 873 24.76 -13.67 5.45
N LEU A 874 24.11 -13.47 6.59
CA LEU A 874 24.51 -12.45 7.56
C LEU A 874 24.55 -12.98 8.99
N GLU A 875 25.34 -12.31 9.82
CA GLU A 875 25.36 -12.50 11.27
C GLU A 875 24.08 -11.93 11.89
N GLU A 876 23.32 -12.76 12.60
CA GLU A 876 22.06 -12.33 13.22
C GLU A 876 22.29 -11.93 14.70
N LYS A 877 22.71 -12.89 15.52
CA LYS A 877 22.88 -12.68 16.98
C LYS A 877 23.79 -13.72 17.65
N PRO A 878 24.44 -13.38 18.77
CA PRO A 878 25.16 -14.34 19.60
C PRO A 878 24.23 -15.42 20.20
N LEU A 879 24.72 -16.65 20.32
CA LEU A 879 23.95 -17.77 20.87
C LEU A 879 23.94 -17.74 22.40
N LEU A 880 22.75 -17.85 22.99
CA LEU A 880 22.52 -17.87 24.42
C LEU A 880 21.57 -19.01 24.80
N GLY A 881 21.60 -19.44 26.06
CA GLY A 881 20.65 -20.42 26.62
C GLY A 881 20.63 -21.76 25.88
N GLU A 882 19.43 -22.21 25.49
CA GLU A 882 19.21 -23.52 24.87
C GLU A 882 19.88 -23.65 23.50
N ALA A 883 19.89 -22.58 22.69
CA ALA A 883 20.56 -22.61 21.39
C ALA A 883 22.07 -22.87 21.53
N LEU A 884 22.71 -22.24 22.52
CA LEU A 884 24.12 -22.47 22.84
C LEU A 884 24.38 -23.91 23.32
N ALA A 885 23.48 -24.48 24.12
CA ALA A 885 23.61 -25.86 24.58
C ALA A 885 23.44 -26.88 23.44
N ARG A 886 22.58 -26.56 22.47
CA ARG A 886 22.29 -27.42 21.31
C ARG A 886 23.41 -27.40 20.28
N VAL A 887 24.01 -26.24 19.98
CA VAL A 887 25.16 -26.17 19.07
C VAL A 887 26.37 -26.92 19.65
N LYS A 888 26.62 -26.83 20.96
CA LYS A 888 27.69 -27.60 21.62
C LYS A 888 27.48 -29.12 21.55
N ARG A 889 26.22 -29.57 21.65
CA ARG A 889 25.86 -30.99 21.48
C ARG A 889 26.05 -31.44 20.02
N ALA A 890 25.63 -30.62 19.06
CA ALA A 890 25.78 -30.91 17.63
C ALA A 890 27.26 -31.02 17.23
N GLU A 891 28.08 -30.07 17.67
CA GLU A 891 29.53 -30.05 17.44
C GLU A 891 30.23 -31.27 18.04
N LYS A 892 29.92 -31.61 19.31
CA LYS A 892 30.49 -32.80 19.96
C LYS A 892 30.14 -34.07 19.19
N LYS A 893 28.87 -34.24 18.85
CA LYS A 893 28.38 -35.40 18.12
C LYS A 893 29.00 -35.52 16.73
N TRP A 894 29.23 -34.39 16.05
CA TRP A 894 29.94 -34.37 14.78
C TRP A 894 31.39 -34.83 14.97
N ARG A 895 32.13 -34.34 15.98
CA ARG A 895 33.48 -34.82 16.28
C ARG A 895 33.53 -36.33 16.57
N ASP A 896 32.61 -36.84 17.39
CA ASP A 896 32.52 -38.27 17.70
C ASP A 896 32.31 -39.11 16.41
N LYS A 897 31.50 -38.61 15.47
CA LYS A 897 31.31 -39.24 14.15
C LYS A 897 32.56 -39.19 13.28
N ARG A 898 33.28 -38.08 13.29
CA ARG A 898 34.54 -37.90 12.52
C ARG A 898 35.62 -38.87 12.98
N GLU A 899 35.78 -39.04 14.29
CA GLU A 899 36.74 -40.00 14.85
C GLU A 899 36.39 -41.45 14.44
N LYS A 900 35.11 -41.82 14.50
CA LYS A 900 34.63 -43.13 14.04
C LYS A 900 34.89 -43.34 12.54
N LEU A 901 34.57 -42.36 11.70
CA LEU A 901 34.79 -42.41 10.26
C LEU A 901 36.28 -42.54 9.92
N GLN A 902 37.15 -41.81 10.62
CA GLN A 902 38.60 -41.88 10.41
C GLN A 902 39.14 -43.29 10.71
N LEU A 903 38.64 -43.94 11.77
CA LEU A 903 39.01 -45.32 12.11
C LEU A 903 38.54 -46.31 11.03
N GLU A 904 37.27 -46.23 10.62
CA GLU A 904 36.70 -47.09 9.57
C GLU A 904 37.41 -46.91 8.22
N THR A 905 37.70 -45.66 7.86
CA THR A 905 38.38 -45.30 6.60
C THR A 905 39.78 -45.90 6.54
N ASN A 906 40.55 -45.85 7.63
CA ASN A 906 41.90 -46.43 7.64
C ASN A 906 41.91 -47.94 7.36
N ILE A 907 40.89 -48.67 7.83
CA ILE A 907 40.75 -50.11 7.60
C ILE A 907 40.38 -50.36 6.14
N VAL A 908 39.31 -49.73 5.65
CA VAL A 908 38.79 -49.93 4.30
C VAL A 908 39.78 -49.47 3.24
N TYR A 909 40.43 -48.32 3.44
CA TYR A 909 41.46 -47.81 2.53
C TYR A 909 42.62 -48.79 2.41
N LYS A 910 43.08 -49.38 3.51
CA LYS A 910 44.16 -50.37 3.49
C LYS A 910 43.75 -51.64 2.73
N GLU A 911 42.56 -52.18 3.01
CA GLU A 911 42.03 -53.34 2.29
C GLU A 911 41.86 -53.08 0.79
N ALA A 912 41.32 -51.92 0.43
CA ALA A 912 41.10 -51.51 -0.95
C ALA A 912 42.44 -51.32 -1.66
N LYS A 913 43.38 -50.61 -1.04
CA LYS A 913 44.72 -50.39 -1.59
C LYS A 913 45.48 -51.68 -1.80
N GLU A 914 45.47 -52.61 -0.85
CA GLU A 914 46.11 -53.93 -1.02
C GLU A 914 45.49 -54.70 -2.18
N SER A 915 44.18 -54.59 -2.38
CA SER A 915 43.48 -55.25 -3.49
C SER A 915 43.81 -54.62 -4.83
N VAL A 916 43.92 -53.29 -4.89
CA VAL A 916 44.33 -52.54 -6.09
C VAL A 916 45.78 -52.86 -6.42
N ASP A 917 46.69 -52.79 -5.44
CA ASP A 917 48.12 -53.05 -5.65
C ASP A 917 48.36 -54.51 -6.13
N ALA A 918 47.53 -55.47 -5.71
CA ALA A 918 47.61 -56.87 -6.14
C ALA A 918 47.25 -57.10 -7.62
N LEU A 919 46.57 -56.16 -8.29
CA LEU A 919 46.25 -56.27 -9.72
C LEU A 919 47.49 -56.04 -10.61
N PHE A 920 48.50 -55.34 -10.09
CA PHE A 920 49.64 -54.86 -10.87
C PHE A 920 50.92 -55.63 -10.54
N VAL A 921 51.85 -55.67 -11.49
CA VAL A 921 53.17 -56.31 -11.32
C VAL A 921 54.08 -55.51 -10.39
N ASN A 922 53.94 -54.18 -10.41
CA ASN A 922 54.79 -53.27 -9.66
C ASN A 922 54.01 -52.03 -9.18
N SER A 923 54.65 -51.22 -8.35
CA SER A 923 54.07 -50.00 -7.76
C SER A 923 54.00 -48.81 -8.73
N GLN A 924 54.40 -48.98 -10.00
CA GLN A 924 54.23 -47.97 -11.05
C GLN A 924 52.93 -48.13 -11.84
N TYR A 925 52.16 -49.20 -11.59
CA TYR A 925 50.85 -49.47 -12.20
C TYR A 925 50.87 -49.51 -13.74
N ASP A 926 51.99 -49.92 -14.35
CA ASP A 926 52.19 -49.93 -15.80
C ASP A 926 51.78 -51.24 -16.49
N ARG A 927 51.69 -52.33 -15.73
CA ARG A 927 51.29 -53.66 -16.21
C ARG A 927 50.47 -54.43 -15.17
N LEU A 928 49.43 -55.13 -15.66
CA LEU A 928 48.67 -56.10 -14.86
C LEU A 928 49.45 -57.40 -14.69
N GLN A 929 49.20 -58.13 -13.61
CA GLN A 929 49.69 -59.51 -13.51
C GLN A 929 49.02 -60.39 -14.58
N VAL A 930 49.74 -61.38 -15.10
CA VAL A 930 49.29 -62.23 -16.22
C VAL A 930 48.01 -63.03 -15.86
N ASP A 931 47.87 -63.39 -14.58
CA ASP A 931 46.73 -64.11 -14.00
C ASP A 931 45.58 -63.21 -13.52
N THR A 932 45.78 -61.89 -13.45
CA THR A 932 44.73 -60.94 -13.06
C THR A 932 43.63 -60.97 -14.10
N ASN A 933 42.42 -61.39 -13.75
CA ASN A 933 41.24 -61.41 -14.63
C ASN A 933 40.26 -60.28 -14.29
N ILE A 934 39.25 -60.05 -15.15
CA ILE A 934 38.31 -58.93 -14.99
C ILE A 934 37.53 -58.98 -13.67
N ALA A 935 37.21 -60.18 -13.16
CA ALA A 935 36.52 -60.35 -11.88
C ALA A 935 37.38 -59.88 -10.69
N MET A 936 38.71 -60.00 -10.77
CA MET A 936 39.63 -59.47 -9.74
C MET A 936 39.62 -57.93 -9.75
N ILE A 937 39.55 -57.31 -10.94
CA ILE A 937 39.45 -55.85 -11.08
C ILE A 937 38.13 -55.35 -10.49
N HIS A 938 37.00 -55.99 -10.83
CA HIS A 938 35.70 -55.68 -10.22
C HIS A 938 35.70 -55.86 -8.69
N ALA A 939 36.36 -56.89 -8.17
CA ALA A 939 36.45 -57.12 -6.73
C ALA A 939 37.28 -56.05 -6.00
N ALA A 940 38.36 -55.57 -6.62
CA ALA A 940 39.14 -54.46 -6.10
C ALA A 940 38.35 -53.16 -6.15
N ASP A 941 37.67 -52.89 -7.27
CA ASP A 941 36.85 -51.70 -7.44
C ASP A 941 35.72 -51.60 -6.42
N LYS A 942 35.03 -52.73 -6.17
CA LYS A 942 34.04 -52.84 -5.10
C LYS A 942 34.59 -52.48 -3.73
N ARG A 943 35.85 -52.78 -3.45
CA ARG A 943 36.49 -52.43 -2.16
C ARG A 943 36.82 -50.94 -2.09
N VAL A 944 37.26 -50.32 -3.20
CA VAL A 944 37.43 -48.86 -3.30
C VAL A 944 36.10 -48.14 -3.03
N HIS A 945 35.02 -48.64 -3.63
CA HIS A 945 33.66 -48.11 -3.47
C HIS A 945 33.06 -48.32 -2.06
N ARG A 946 33.74 -49.01 -1.14
CA ARG A 946 33.34 -49.08 0.28
C ARG A 946 33.80 -47.87 1.12
N ILE A 947 34.66 -47.02 0.57
CA ILE A 947 35.12 -45.80 1.26
C ILE A 947 33.94 -44.83 1.38
N ARG A 948 33.56 -44.49 2.60
CA ARG A 948 32.43 -43.59 2.90
C ARG A 948 32.84 -42.12 2.86
N GLU A 949 31.89 -41.23 2.60
CA GLU A 949 32.06 -39.78 2.56
C GLU A 949 33.23 -39.32 1.65
N ALA A 950 33.40 -40.02 0.52
CA ALA A 950 34.25 -39.54 -0.58
C ALA A 950 33.66 -38.25 -1.18
N TYR A 951 32.34 -38.20 -1.32
CA TYR A 951 31.57 -37.02 -1.68
C TYR A 951 30.47 -36.73 -0.65
N LEU A 952 29.96 -35.50 -0.65
CA LEU A 952 28.87 -35.10 0.25
C LEU A 952 27.54 -35.76 -0.18
N PRO A 953 26.79 -36.41 0.74
CA PRO A 953 25.55 -37.11 0.39
C PRO A 953 24.47 -36.20 -0.21
N GLU A 954 24.37 -34.95 0.26
CA GLU A 954 23.37 -33.99 -0.20
C GLU A 954 23.62 -33.53 -1.65
N LEU A 955 24.90 -33.43 -2.04
CA LEU A 955 25.32 -33.09 -3.39
C LEU A 955 26.70 -33.69 -3.69
N SER A 956 26.72 -34.79 -4.46
CA SER A 956 27.92 -35.61 -4.71
C SER A 956 29.00 -34.95 -5.59
N VAL A 957 28.79 -33.71 -6.05
CA VAL A 957 29.86 -32.92 -6.70
C VAL A 957 30.78 -32.25 -5.67
N ILE A 958 30.34 -32.15 -4.41
CA ILE A 958 31.12 -31.52 -3.35
C ILE A 958 32.05 -32.57 -2.75
N PRO A 959 33.39 -32.38 -2.80
CA PRO A 959 34.34 -33.29 -2.21
C PRO A 959 34.09 -33.46 -0.71
N GLY A 960 33.97 -34.71 -0.27
CA GLY A 960 33.95 -35.08 1.13
C GLY A 960 35.37 -35.19 1.69
N VAL A 961 35.50 -35.70 2.91
CA VAL A 961 36.81 -35.79 3.57
C VAL A 961 37.69 -36.86 2.92
N ASN A 962 37.09 -37.90 2.37
CA ASN A 962 37.80 -39.02 1.79
C ASN A 962 37.95 -38.92 0.26
N ALA A 963 37.59 -37.79 -0.35
CA ALA A 963 37.65 -37.59 -1.82
C ALA A 963 39.04 -37.92 -2.38
N ALA A 964 40.10 -37.36 -1.80
CA ALA A 964 41.45 -37.48 -2.33
C ALA A 964 41.97 -38.93 -2.36
N ILE A 965 41.76 -39.69 -1.28
CA ILE A 965 42.22 -41.09 -1.19
C ILE A 965 41.40 -42.01 -2.08
N PHE A 966 40.16 -41.62 -2.36
CA PHE A 966 39.24 -42.38 -3.19
C PHE A 966 39.51 -42.16 -4.68
N GLU A 967 39.64 -40.90 -5.11
CA GLU A 967 40.01 -40.54 -6.48
C GLU A 967 41.37 -41.13 -6.87
N GLU A 968 42.32 -41.23 -5.91
CA GLU A 968 43.60 -41.92 -6.12
C GLU A 968 43.41 -43.41 -6.47
N LEU A 969 42.57 -44.13 -5.71
CA LEU A 969 42.36 -45.56 -5.92
C LEU A 969 41.46 -45.85 -7.12
N GLU A 970 40.44 -45.04 -7.35
CA GLU A 970 39.56 -45.13 -8.53
C GLU A 970 40.36 -44.91 -9.82
N GLY A 971 41.23 -43.89 -9.88
CA GLY A 971 42.10 -43.66 -11.03
C GLY A 971 42.98 -44.87 -11.36
N ARG A 972 43.39 -45.64 -10.35
CA ARG A 972 44.15 -46.89 -10.55
C ARG A 972 43.27 -48.02 -11.05
N ILE A 973 42.02 -48.12 -10.61
CA ILE A 973 41.05 -49.07 -11.17
C ILE A 973 40.81 -48.78 -12.66
N PHE A 974 40.61 -47.51 -13.04
CA PHE A 974 40.49 -47.14 -14.45
C PHE A 974 41.73 -47.50 -15.28
N THR A 975 42.90 -47.33 -14.68
CA THR A 975 44.16 -47.77 -15.28
C THR A 975 44.18 -49.29 -15.47
N ALA A 976 43.68 -50.07 -14.49
CA ALA A 976 43.59 -51.52 -14.59
C ALA A 976 42.65 -51.97 -15.73
N TYR A 977 41.44 -51.40 -15.85
CA TYR A 977 40.55 -51.71 -16.97
C TYR A 977 41.18 -51.35 -18.32
N SER A 978 41.84 -50.20 -18.41
CA SER A 978 42.53 -49.77 -19.64
C SER A 978 43.65 -50.74 -20.05
N LEU A 979 44.42 -51.26 -19.09
CA LEU A 979 45.47 -52.25 -19.36
C LEU A 979 44.89 -53.63 -19.68
N TYR A 980 43.75 -53.99 -19.12
CA TYR A 980 43.03 -55.23 -19.42
C TYR A 980 42.54 -55.26 -20.86
N ASP A 981 41.92 -54.17 -21.34
CA ASP A 981 41.51 -54.04 -22.74
C ASP A 981 42.73 -54.01 -23.67
N ALA A 982 43.76 -53.22 -23.34
CA ALA A 982 44.94 -53.07 -24.19
C ALA A 982 45.77 -54.36 -24.39
N ARG A 983 45.75 -55.29 -23.42
CA ARG A 983 46.44 -56.59 -23.55
C ARG A 983 45.61 -57.66 -24.26
N ASN A 984 44.30 -57.45 -24.39
CA ASN A 984 43.40 -58.41 -24.99
C ASN A 984 43.51 -58.35 -26.52
N VAL A 985 43.80 -59.49 -27.15
CA VAL A 985 43.89 -59.58 -28.61
C VAL A 985 42.48 -59.63 -29.24
N ILE A 986 41.49 -60.10 -28.49
CA ILE A 986 40.06 -60.05 -28.85
C ILE A 986 39.62 -58.59 -28.76
N LYS A 987 38.98 -58.09 -29.83
CA LYS A 987 38.48 -56.72 -29.84
C LYS A 987 37.11 -56.67 -29.18
N ASN A 988 36.92 -55.72 -28.26
CA ASN A 988 35.67 -55.54 -27.52
C ASN A 988 35.24 -56.84 -26.81
N GLY A 989 36.23 -57.53 -26.22
CA GLY A 989 36.03 -58.79 -25.49
C GLY A 989 35.31 -58.62 -24.15
N ASP A 990 35.18 -57.38 -23.67
CA ASP A 990 34.47 -56.94 -22.47
C ASP A 990 33.06 -56.38 -22.77
N PHE A 991 32.65 -56.39 -24.04
CA PHE A 991 31.36 -55.92 -24.54
C PHE A 991 30.99 -54.47 -24.19
N ASN A 992 31.95 -53.65 -23.74
CA ASN A 992 31.72 -52.27 -23.35
C ASN A 992 31.33 -51.35 -24.52
N ASN A 993 31.54 -51.80 -25.76
CA ASN A 993 31.05 -51.14 -26.97
C ASN A 993 29.91 -51.93 -27.63
N GLY A 994 29.12 -52.66 -26.84
CA GLY A 994 28.06 -53.54 -27.31
C GLY A 994 28.62 -54.70 -28.12
N LEU A 995 28.05 -54.96 -29.30
CA LEU A 995 28.45 -56.06 -30.19
C LEU A 995 29.44 -55.61 -31.29
N LEU A 996 30.07 -54.44 -31.14
CA LEU A 996 31.06 -53.95 -32.10
C LEU A 996 32.23 -54.96 -32.22
N CYS A 997 32.68 -55.24 -33.44
CA CYS A 997 33.71 -56.25 -33.77
C CYS A 997 33.29 -57.73 -33.60
N TRP A 998 32.06 -58.01 -33.18
CA TRP A 998 31.51 -59.37 -33.13
C TRP A 998 30.57 -59.63 -34.30
N ASN A 999 30.59 -60.85 -34.83
CA ASN A 999 29.65 -61.36 -35.80
C ASN A 999 28.55 -62.13 -35.06
N VAL A 1000 27.28 -61.80 -35.31
CA VAL A 1000 26.16 -62.29 -34.51
C VAL A 1000 25.15 -62.99 -35.41
N LYS A 1001 24.76 -64.20 -35.03
CA LYS A 1001 23.61 -64.93 -35.55
C LYS A 1001 22.62 -65.15 -34.41
N GLY A 1002 21.31 -65.11 -34.70
CA GLY A 1002 20.26 -65.23 -33.68
C GLY A 1002 20.04 -63.95 -32.87
N HIS A 1003 19.25 -64.03 -31.81
CA HIS A 1003 19.01 -62.92 -30.90
C HIS A 1003 19.99 -62.93 -29.73
N VAL A 1004 20.75 -61.85 -29.59
CA VAL A 1004 21.74 -61.63 -28.53
C VAL A 1004 21.65 -60.19 -28.10
N ASP A 1005 21.71 -59.96 -26.79
CA ASP A 1005 21.70 -58.63 -26.20
C ASP A 1005 22.97 -58.39 -25.38
N VAL A 1006 23.33 -57.12 -25.19
CA VAL A 1006 24.36 -56.71 -24.24
C VAL A 1006 23.69 -55.83 -23.20
N GLU A 1007 23.74 -56.26 -21.94
CA GLU A 1007 23.15 -55.53 -20.82
C GLU A 1007 24.23 -54.84 -20.00
N GLU A 1008 24.10 -53.53 -19.80
CA GLU A 1008 24.94 -52.79 -18.85
C GLU A 1008 24.47 -53.10 -17.43
N GLN A 1009 25.31 -53.79 -16.65
CA GLN A 1009 24.95 -54.19 -15.29
C GLN A 1009 25.45 -53.22 -14.22
N ASN A 1010 26.60 -52.57 -14.42
CA ASN A 1010 27.17 -51.57 -13.50
C ASN A 1010 28.42 -50.88 -14.07
N ASN A 1011 28.57 -49.57 -13.85
CA ASN A 1011 29.77 -48.74 -14.08
C ASN A 1011 30.97 -49.41 -14.81
N HIS A 1012 30.94 -49.43 -16.15
CA HIS A 1012 31.95 -50.03 -17.07
C HIS A 1012 31.92 -51.57 -17.21
N ARG A 1013 30.83 -52.22 -16.79
CA ARG A 1013 30.57 -53.64 -16.94
C ARG A 1013 29.36 -53.87 -17.83
N SER A 1014 29.66 -54.36 -19.03
CA SER A 1014 28.66 -54.80 -20.01
C SER A 1014 28.77 -56.31 -20.13
N VAL A 1015 27.65 -57.02 -20.09
CA VAL A 1015 27.65 -58.48 -20.22
C VAL A 1015 26.91 -58.89 -21.47
N LEU A 1016 27.48 -59.84 -22.20
CA LEU A 1016 26.83 -60.50 -23.33
C LEU A 1016 25.80 -61.50 -22.81
N VAL A 1017 24.54 -61.37 -23.22
CA VAL A 1017 23.46 -62.28 -22.88
C VAL A 1017 23.07 -63.07 -24.12
N ILE A 1018 23.27 -64.39 -24.07
CA ILE A 1018 22.83 -65.34 -25.09
C ILE A 1018 21.61 -66.09 -24.52
N PRO A 1019 20.38 -65.66 -24.86
CA PRO A 1019 19.14 -66.21 -24.28
C PRO A 1019 18.65 -67.49 -24.98
N GLU A 1020 19.23 -67.86 -26.11
CA GLU A 1020 18.75 -68.98 -26.94
C GLU A 1020 19.90 -69.73 -27.63
N TRP A 1021 19.70 -71.04 -27.82
CA TRP A 1021 20.73 -71.94 -28.33
C TRP A 1021 21.00 -71.79 -29.83
N GLU A 1022 20.08 -71.15 -30.56
CA GLU A 1022 20.25 -70.83 -31.98
C GLU A 1022 21.17 -69.61 -32.19
N ALA A 1023 21.50 -68.88 -31.12
CA ALA A 1023 22.33 -67.70 -31.18
C ALA A 1023 23.82 -68.03 -31.07
N GLU A 1024 24.62 -67.36 -31.91
CA GLU A 1024 26.07 -67.58 -32.04
C GLU A 1024 26.76 -66.22 -32.19
N VAL A 1025 27.76 -65.97 -31.34
CA VAL A 1025 28.57 -64.74 -31.38
C VAL A 1025 30.00 -65.13 -31.68
N SER A 1026 30.54 -64.70 -32.82
CA SER A 1026 31.86 -65.11 -33.29
C SER A 1026 32.77 -63.95 -33.71
N GLN A 1027 34.08 -64.11 -33.55
CA GLN A 1027 35.09 -63.14 -33.99
C GLN A 1027 36.29 -63.85 -34.60
N GLU A 1028 36.70 -63.42 -35.81
CA GLU A 1028 37.99 -63.82 -36.40
C GLU A 1028 39.10 -62.95 -35.79
N VAL A 1029 40.08 -63.59 -35.16
CA VAL A 1029 41.20 -62.94 -34.48
C VAL A 1029 42.51 -63.32 -35.18
N ARG A 1030 43.37 -62.33 -35.43
CA ARG A 1030 44.71 -62.60 -35.97
C ARG A 1030 45.69 -62.90 -34.85
N VAL A 1031 46.44 -63.98 -35.00
CA VAL A 1031 47.42 -64.47 -34.03
C VAL A 1031 48.76 -64.75 -34.71
N CYS A 1032 49.81 -64.91 -33.92
CA CYS A 1032 51.14 -65.27 -34.39
C CYS A 1032 51.31 -66.80 -34.31
N PRO A 1033 51.47 -67.51 -35.45
CA PRO A 1033 51.66 -68.95 -35.45
C PRO A 1033 52.85 -69.37 -34.56
N GLY A 1034 52.66 -70.42 -33.75
CA GLY A 1034 53.71 -70.97 -32.88
C GLY A 1034 54.00 -70.19 -31.59
N ARG A 1035 53.22 -69.16 -31.27
CA ARG A 1035 53.21 -68.52 -29.93
C ARG A 1035 52.10 -69.13 -29.07
N GLY A 1036 52.29 -69.20 -27.76
CA GLY A 1036 51.22 -69.62 -26.83
C GLY A 1036 50.29 -68.46 -26.48
N TYR A 1037 49.00 -68.72 -26.41
CA TYR A 1037 47.97 -67.79 -25.98
C TYR A 1037 47.15 -68.38 -24.84
N ILE A 1038 46.66 -67.55 -23.93
CA ILE A 1038 45.70 -67.93 -22.89
C ILE A 1038 44.33 -67.39 -23.32
N LEU A 1039 43.40 -68.29 -23.63
CA LEU A 1039 41.99 -67.94 -23.75
C LEU A 1039 41.39 -68.01 -22.35
N ARG A 1040 40.92 -66.87 -21.83
CA ARG A 1040 40.25 -66.80 -20.53
C ARG A 1040 38.86 -66.21 -20.69
N VAL A 1041 37.88 -66.90 -20.12
CA VAL A 1041 36.47 -66.52 -20.18
C VAL A 1041 35.94 -66.40 -18.77
N THR A 1042 35.34 -65.24 -18.47
CA THR A 1042 34.56 -65.02 -17.25
C THR A 1042 33.09 -65.00 -17.63
N ALA A 1043 32.35 -66.04 -17.23
CA ALA A 1043 30.95 -66.21 -17.61
C ALA A 1043 30.14 -66.95 -16.55
N TYR A 1044 28.83 -66.87 -16.66
CA TYR A 1044 27.84 -67.55 -15.84
C TYR A 1044 26.79 -68.22 -16.73
N LYS A 1045 26.38 -69.44 -16.37
CA LYS A 1045 25.29 -70.16 -17.03
C LYS A 1045 24.03 -70.08 -16.18
N GLU A 1046 22.91 -69.68 -16.75
CA GLU A 1046 21.60 -69.66 -16.10
C GLU A 1046 20.68 -70.72 -16.74
N GLY A 1047 20.06 -71.57 -15.92
CA GLY A 1047 19.23 -72.68 -16.40
C GLY A 1047 20.01 -73.99 -16.64
N TYR A 1048 19.41 -74.87 -17.44
CA TYR A 1048 19.98 -76.16 -17.85
C TYR A 1048 21.04 -75.99 -18.94
N GLY A 1049 21.58 -77.07 -19.49
CA GLY A 1049 22.57 -77.01 -20.57
C GLY A 1049 23.95 -76.45 -20.20
N GLU A 1050 24.74 -76.21 -21.24
CA GLU A 1050 26.11 -75.70 -21.16
C GLU A 1050 26.23 -74.43 -22.01
N GLY A 1051 26.99 -73.45 -21.52
CA GLY A 1051 27.52 -72.34 -22.32
C GLY A 1051 28.90 -72.72 -22.82
N CYS A 1052 29.22 -72.44 -24.07
CA CYS A 1052 30.49 -72.83 -24.67
C CYS A 1052 31.15 -71.63 -25.34
N VAL A 1053 32.43 -71.43 -25.04
CA VAL A 1053 33.32 -70.57 -25.83
C VAL A 1053 34.35 -71.47 -26.48
N THR A 1054 34.34 -71.53 -27.80
CA THR A 1054 35.23 -72.37 -28.59
C THR A 1054 36.26 -71.51 -29.31
N ILE A 1055 37.46 -72.05 -29.47
CA ILE A 1055 38.53 -71.46 -30.29
C ILE A 1055 38.98 -72.51 -31.31
N HIS A 1056 39.00 -72.14 -32.59
CA HIS A 1056 39.39 -73.07 -33.66
C HIS A 1056 40.10 -72.43 -34.84
N GLU A 1057 40.72 -73.28 -35.67
CA GLU A 1057 41.34 -72.96 -36.95
C GLU A 1057 40.65 -73.74 -38.09
N ILE A 1058 41.00 -73.50 -39.35
CA ILE A 1058 40.42 -74.21 -40.52
C ILE A 1058 40.81 -75.71 -40.52
N GLU A 1059 41.93 -76.06 -39.88
CA GLU A 1059 42.39 -77.44 -39.68
C GLU A 1059 41.90 -77.98 -38.31
N ASP A 1060 41.98 -79.29 -38.04
CA ASP A 1060 41.42 -79.98 -36.85
C ASP A 1060 42.07 -79.57 -35.49
N ASN A 1061 42.20 -78.27 -35.20
CA ASN A 1061 42.74 -77.67 -33.97
C ASN A 1061 41.65 -76.83 -33.27
N THR A 1062 40.75 -77.50 -32.55
CA THR A 1062 39.64 -76.87 -31.80
C THR A 1062 39.78 -77.16 -30.31
N ASP A 1063 39.60 -76.14 -29.46
CA ASP A 1063 39.52 -76.28 -28.02
C ASP A 1063 38.30 -75.51 -27.47
N GLU A 1064 37.80 -75.88 -26.29
CA GLU A 1064 36.52 -75.37 -25.78
C GLU A 1064 36.50 -75.14 -24.26
N LEU A 1065 35.95 -74.01 -23.86
CA LEU A 1065 35.62 -73.68 -22.47
C LEU A 1065 34.11 -73.82 -22.25
N LYS A 1066 33.73 -74.84 -21.47
CA LYS A 1066 32.32 -75.11 -21.13
C LYS A 1066 31.93 -74.59 -19.75
N PHE A 1067 30.72 -74.07 -19.63
CA PHE A 1067 30.14 -73.52 -18.40
C PHE A 1067 28.80 -74.19 -18.14
N SER A 1068 28.71 -74.98 -17.07
CA SER A 1068 27.49 -75.66 -16.65
C SER A 1068 27.34 -75.58 -15.13
N ASN A 1069 26.10 -75.58 -14.64
CA ASN A 1069 25.79 -75.46 -13.21
C ASN A 1069 25.52 -76.81 -12.52
N CYS A 1070 25.57 -77.95 -13.23
CA CYS A 1070 25.27 -79.29 -12.70
C CYS A 1070 26.40 -80.27 -13.02
N VAL A 1071 27.00 -80.89 -12.00
CA VAL A 1071 28.04 -81.93 -12.16
C VAL A 1071 27.40 -83.31 -12.11
N GLU A 1072 27.66 -84.15 -13.13
CA GLU A 1072 27.26 -85.58 -13.16
C GLU A 1072 28.05 -86.43 -12.13
N GLU A 1073 27.33 -87.32 -11.43
CA GLU A 1073 27.84 -88.22 -10.38
C GLU A 1073 28.69 -89.39 -10.93
N GLU A 1074 29.85 -89.68 -10.32
CA GLU A 1074 30.36 -91.05 -10.21
C GLU A 1074 29.85 -91.69 -8.91
N VAL A 1075 29.04 -92.74 -9.03
CA VAL A 1075 28.36 -93.44 -7.92
C VAL A 1075 29.28 -94.44 -7.21
N TYR A 1076 29.39 -94.33 -5.88
CA TYR A 1076 29.26 -95.43 -4.89
C TYR A 1076 29.03 -94.86 -3.48
N PRO A 1077 28.40 -95.59 -2.53
CA PRO A 1077 27.20 -95.12 -1.85
C PRO A 1077 27.47 -94.70 -0.41
N ASN A 1078 27.08 -93.46 -0.10
CA ASN A 1078 26.57 -92.92 1.18
C ASN A 1078 27.11 -91.50 1.39
N ASN A 1079 26.43 -90.51 0.84
CA ASN A 1079 25.81 -89.43 1.61
C ASN A 1079 25.20 -88.39 0.66
N THR A 1080 24.06 -87.87 1.11
CA THR A 1080 23.06 -87.04 0.45
C THR A 1080 23.56 -85.65 0.04
N VAL A 1081 23.22 -85.23 -1.19
CA VAL A 1081 23.00 -83.82 -1.53
C VAL A 1081 21.80 -83.71 -2.49
N THR A 1082 20.81 -82.90 -2.13
CA THR A 1082 19.70 -82.49 -3.01
C THR A 1082 19.99 -81.10 -3.58
N CYS A 1083 19.78 -80.96 -4.89
CA CYS A 1083 19.86 -79.73 -5.67
C CYS A 1083 18.86 -78.68 -5.15
N ASN A 1084 19.29 -77.43 -4.98
CA ASN A 1084 18.39 -76.33 -4.63
C ASN A 1084 17.87 -75.63 -5.88
N ASN A 1085 16.57 -75.79 -6.11
CA ASN A 1085 15.73 -74.91 -6.94
C ASN A 1085 15.57 -73.56 -6.23
N TYR A 1086 15.76 -72.46 -6.96
CA TYR A 1086 15.30 -71.13 -6.55
C TYR A 1086 14.36 -70.56 -7.62
N THR A 1087 13.07 -70.56 -7.31
CA THR A 1087 12.08 -69.61 -7.83
C THR A 1087 11.37 -69.03 -6.62
N GLY A 1088 11.34 -67.70 -6.53
CA GLY A 1088 10.93 -66.98 -5.33
C GLY A 1088 9.45 -67.11 -4.97
N THR A 1089 9.17 -66.83 -3.70
CA THR A 1089 7.92 -66.24 -3.21
C THR A 1089 8.16 -65.60 -1.84
N GLN A 1090 7.65 -64.39 -1.67
CA GLN A 1090 7.29 -63.81 -0.37
C GLN A 1090 6.34 -64.74 0.39
N GLU A 1091 6.48 -64.75 1.71
CA GLU A 1091 5.46 -64.78 2.78
C GLU A 1091 6.12 -65.39 4.02
N GLU A 1092 6.33 -64.58 5.07
CA GLU A 1092 5.53 -64.63 6.30
C GLU A 1092 5.51 -66.02 6.97
N TYR A 1093 5.96 -66.10 8.22
CA TYR A 1093 5.13 -66.64 9.30
C TYR A 1093 5.77 -66.42 10.68
N GLU A 1094 4.94 -65.85 11.55
CA GLU A 1094 4.79 -66.11 12.99
C GLU A 1094 5.94 -65.87 13.97
N GLY A 1095 5.66 -64.91 14.86
CA GLY A 1095 6.46 -64.63 16.03
C GLY A 1095 6.21 -65.58 17.19
N THR A 1096 6.96 -65.36 18.26
CA THR A 1096 6.42 -65.37 19.62
C THR A 1096 7.38 -64.67 20.56
N TYR A 1097 6.78 -63.82 21.39
CA TYR A 1097 7.36 -63.07 22.48
C TYR A 1097 8.19 -63.91 23.45
N SER A 1098 9.24 -63.31 24.02
CA SER A 1098 9.51 -63.53 25.44
C SER A 1098 9.67 -62.21 26.19
N SER A 1099 8.80 -62.13 27.19
CA SER A 1099 8.58 -61.08 28.16
C SER A 1099 9.77 -60.83 29.09
N ARG A 1100 10.03 -59.56 29.42
CA ARG A 1100 10.27 -59.10 30.80
C ARG A 1100 10.25 -57.57 30.88
N ASN A 1101 9.10 -57.01 31.24
CA ASN A 1101 9.02 -55.79 32.03
C ASN A 1101 8.00 -56.03 33.13
N GLN A 1102 8.41 -55.80 34.36
CA GLN A 1102 7.63 -56.02 35.58
C GLN A 1102 7.45 -54.67 36.26
N GLY A 1103 6.19 -54.19 36.28
CA GLY A 1103 5.58 -53.32 37.30
C GLY A 1103 6.09 -51.88 37.44
N TYR A 1104 5.28 -50.88 37.79
CA TYR A 1104 3.86 -50.77 38.15
C TYR A 1104 3.53 -49.25 38.20
N ASP A 1105 2.32 -48.88 37.76
CA ASP A 1105 1.35 -47.86 38.27
C ASP A 1105 1.85 -46.45 38.68
N GLU A 1106 1.16 -45.32 38.44
CA GLU A 1106 -0.26 -45.04 38.69
C GLU A 1106 -0.67 -43.60 38.21
N ALA A 1107 -1.96 -43.45 37.85
CA ALA A 1107 -2.88 -42.30 38.04
C ALA A 1107 -2.85 -40.95 37.24
N PHE A 1108 -3.84 -40.82 36.35
CA PHE A 1108 -4.88 -39.77 36.16
C PHE A 1108 -4.60 -38.24 36.34
N GLY A 1109 -5.02 -37.46 35.33
CA GLY A 1109 -5.48 -36.07 35.47
C GLY A 1109 -5.81 -35.39 34.13
N ASN A 1110 -7.09 -35.10 33.88
CA ASN A 1110 -7.60 -34.49 32.64
C ASN A 1110 -7.76 -32.95 32.77
N ASN A 1111 -7.40 -32.24 31.68
CA ASN A 1111 -8.05 -31.04 31.12
C ASN A 1111 -7.70 -29.63 31.70
N PRO A 1112 -8.07 -28.50 31.04
CA PRO A 1112 -7.38 -27.86 29.90
C PRO A 1112 -7.17 -26.34 30.08
N SER A 1113 -6.06 -25.77 29.57
CA SER A 1113 -5.97 -24.33 29.21
C SER A 1113 -4.54 -23.95 28.83
N VAL A 1114 -4.39 -23.18 27.75
CA VAL A 1114 -3.37 -22.13 27.44
C VAL A 1114 -2.89 -22.21 25.96
N PRO A 1115 -2.72 -21.05 25.28
CA PRO A 1115 -2.80 -20.89 23.82
C PRO A 1115 -1.59 -21.40 23.05
N ALA A 1116 -1.79 -21.64 21.76
CA ALA A 1116 -0.77 -22.03 20.80
C ALA A 1116 0.31 -20.95 20.65
N ASP A 1117 1.41 -21.13 21.37
CA ASP A 1117 2.70 -20.54 21.03
C ASP A 1117 3.30 -21.33 19.87
N TYR A 1118 3.90 -20.61 18.92
CA TYR A 1118 4.71 -21.14 17.83
C TYR A 1118 5.73 -22.17 18.35
N ALA A 1119 5.38 -23.45 18.23
CA ALA A 1119 6.34 -24.51 18.35
C ALA A 1119 7.22 -24.48 17.10
N SER A 1120 8.45 -24.01 17.24
CA SER A 1120 9.51 -24.36 16.29
C SER A 1120 9.46 -25.88 16.16
N VAL A 1121 9.22 -26.40 14.96
CA VAL A 1121 9.21 -27.83 14.68
C VAL A 1121 10.64 -28.34 14.86
N TYR A 1122 11.03 -28.56 16.10
CA TYR A 1122 11.97 -29.59 16.48
C TYR A 1122 11.21 -30.90 16.44
N GLU A 1123 10.86 -31.33 15.23
CA GLU A 1123 10.76 -32.76 15.01
C GLU A 1123 12.20 -33.29 15.13
N GLU A 1124 12.51 -33.76 16.33
CA GLU A 1124 13.48 -34.79 16.57
C GLU A 1124 13.00 -36.05 15.80
N LYS A 1125 13.09 -36.01 14.46
CA LYS A 1125 12.97 -37.22 13.64
C LYS A 1125 14.12 -38.10 14.08
N SER A 1126 13.75 -39.08 14.89
CA SER A 1126 14.33 -40.42 14.94
C SER A 1126 15.58 -40.54 14.09
N TYR A 1127 16.70 -40.61 14.78
CA TYR A 1127 17.93 -41.22 14.29
C TYR A 1127 17.58 -42.51 13.55
N THR A 1128 17.44 -42.40 12.24
CA THR A 1128 17.44 -43.55 11.37
C THR A 1128 18.90 -43.88 11.18
N ASP A 1129 19.37 -44.87 11.95
CA ASP A 1129 20.60 -45.63 11.73
C ASP A 1129 20.46 -46.53 10.48
N GLY A 1130 19.75 -46.02 9.47
CA GLY A 1130 19.49 -46.69 8.21
C GLY A 1130 20.37 -46.05 7.14
N ARG A 1131 21.04 -46.89 6.34
CA ARG A 1131 21.58 -46.51 5.05
C ARG A 1131 20.59 -45.57 4.36
N ARG A 1132 20.94 -44.29 4.18
CA ARG A 1132 20.33 -43.49 3.12
C ARG A 1132 21.05 -43.90 1.86
N GLU A 1133 20.55 -44.95 1.22
CA GLU A 1133 20.93 -45.26 -0.17
C GLU A 1133 20.51 -44.06 -1.01
N ASN A 1134 21.49 -43.39 -1.61
CA ASN A 1134 21.25 -42.33 -2.59
C ASN A 1134 21.21 -43.04 -3.96
N PRO A 1135 20.05 -43.15 -4.63
CA PRO A 1135 19.95 -43.85 -5.92
C PRO A 1135 20.82 -43.22 -7.02
N CYS A 1136 21.35 -42.02 -6.75
CA CYS A 1136 22.20 -41.27 -7.66
C CYS A 1136 23.69 -41.42 -7.43
N GLU A 1137 24.06 -42.06 -6.33
CA GLU A 1137 25.34 -42.75 -6.28
C GLU A 1137 25.35 -43.84 -7.38
N SER A 1138 24.25 -44.54 -7.66
CA SER A 1138 24.19 -45.59 -8.70
C SER A 1138 24.49 -45.08 -10.13
N ASN A 1139 23.97 -43.92 -10.56
CA ASN A 1139 24.17 -43.37 -11.92
C ASN A 1139 25.50 -42.61 -12.12
N ARG A 1140 26.17 -42.15 -11.05
CA ARG A 1140 27.56 -41.66 -11.11
C ARG A 1140 28.59 -42.75 -10.85
N GLY A 1141 28.16 -44.00 -10.86
CA GLY A 1141 29.05 -45.16 -10.74
C GLY A 1141 29.37 -45.60 -9.32
N TYR A 1142 28.73 -45.02 -8.32
CA TYR A 1142 29.10 -45.06 -6.91
C TYR A 1142 28.05 -45.61 -5.94
N GLY A 1143 27.21 -46.57 -6.33
CA GLY A 1143 26.40 -47.27 -5.33
C GLY A 1143 25.25 -48.09 -5.87
N ASP A 1144 25.54 -49.24 -6.47
CA ASP A 1144 25.01 -50.51 -6.02
C ASP A 1144 25.78 -51.60 -6.75
N TYR A 1145 26.93 -51.97 -6.18
CA TYR A 1145 27.65 -53.16 -6.58
C TYR A 1145 26.77 -54.37 -6.23
N THR A 1146 25.83 -54.71 -7.11
CA THR A 1146 25.30 -56.07 -7.19
C THR A 1146 26.55 -56.95 -7.19
N PRO A 1147 26.72 -57.82 -6.18
CA PRO A 1147 27.78 -58.81 -6.22
C PRO A 1147 27.73 -59.46 -7.60
N LEU A 1148 28.88 -59.86 -8.18
CA LEU A 1148 28.86 -60.98 -9.12
C LEU A 1148 27.88 -61.98 -8.50
N PRO A 1149 26.73 -62.30 -9.13
CA PRO A 1149 25.95 -63.46 -8.73
C PRO A 1149 26.97 -64.57 -8.47
N ALA A 1150 26.83 -65.31 -7.37
CA ALA A 1150 27.84 -66.27 -6.92
C ALA A 1150 28.18 -67.39 -7.94
N GLY A 1151 27.68 -67.29 -9.18
CA GLY A 1151 27.91 -68.19 -10.31
C GLY A 1151 28.82 -67.69 -11.44
N TYR A 1152 29.36 -66.45 -11.47
CA TYR A 1152 30.39 -66.13 -12.48
C TYR A 1152 31.68 -66.90 -12.18
N VAL A 1153 32.14 -67.69 -13.14
CA VAL A 1153 33.35 -68.48 -13.07
C VAL A 1153 34.32 -68.00 -14.13
N THR A 1154 35.60 -67.94 -13.77
CA THR A 1154 36.67 -67.70 -14.75
C THR A 1154 37.32 -69.04 -15.07
N LYS A 1155 37.32 -69.41 -16.35
CA LYS A 1155 38.05 -70.59 -16.85
C LYS A 1155 39.06 -70.13 -17.90
N ASP A 1156 40.21 -70.78 -17.93
CA ASP A 1156 41.23 -70.56 -18.94
C ASP A 1156 41.75 -71.87 -19.54
N LEU A 1157 42.28 -71.75 -20.76
CA LEU A 1157 43.03 -72.79 -21.44
C LEU A 1157 44.19 -72.16 -22.21
N GLU A 1158 45.25 -72.94 -22.43
CA GLU A 1158 46.38 -72.55 -23.28
C GLU A 1158 46.13 -73.03 -24.70
N TYR A 1159 46.23 -72.12 -25.68
CA TYR A 1159 46.01 -72.39 -27.09
C TYR A 1159 47.25 -72.03 -27.91
N PHE A 1160 47.64 -72.92 -28.82
CA PHE A 1160 48.80 -72.77 -29.69
C PHE A 1160 48.34 -72.82 -31.16
N PRO A 1161 48.14 -71.65 -31.82
CA PRO A 1161 47.69 -71.61 -33.20
C PRO A 1161 48.78 -72.09 -34.16
N GLU A 1162 48.41 -72.95 -35.10
CA GLU A 1162 49.26 -73.39 -36.21
C GLU A 1162 49.23 -72.39 -37.38
N THR A 1163 48.21 -71.54 -37.43
CA THR A 1163 47.94 -70.55 -38.48
C THR A 1163 47.90 -69.12 -37.93
N ASP A 1164 47.74 -68.13 -38.82
CA ASP A 1164 47.70 -66.71 -38.46
C ASP A 1164 46.30 -66.19 -38.10
N LYS A 1165 45.30 -67.09 -38.05
CA LYS A 1165 43.88 -66.78 -37.80
C LYS A 1165 43.22 -67.84 -36.93
N VAL A 1166 42.53 -67.37 -35.90
CA VAL A 1166 41.66 -68.21 -35.06
C VAL A 1166 40.24 -67.63 -35.04
N TRP A 1167 39.25 -68.48 -34.88
CA TRP A 1167 37.86 -68.07 -34.64
C TRP A 1167 37.51 -68.32 -33.19
N ILE A 1168 36.99 -67.30 -32.52
CA ILE A 1168 36.35 -67.41 -31.22
C ILE A 1168 34.86 -67.47 -31.47
N GLU A 1169 34.16 -68.50 -30.96
CA GLU A 1169 32.71 -68.62 -31.06
C GLU A 1169 32.10 -68.86 -29.69
N ILE A 1170 31.09 -68.06 -29.35
CA ILE A 1170 30.33 -68.12 -28.11
C ILE A 1170 28.94 -68.61 -28.46
N GLY A 1171 28.50 -69.68 -27.80
CA GLY A 1171 27.18 -70.26 -27.99
C GLY A 1171 26.70 -70.96 -26.73
N GLU A 1172 25.48 -71.48 -26.79
CA GLU A 1172 24.83 -72.12 -25.64
C GLU A 1172 23.95 -73.29 -26.12
N THR A 1173 23.72 -74.31 -25.28
CA THR A 1173 22.96 -75.50 -25.69
C THR A 1173 21.46 -75.45 -25.33
N GLU A 1174 21.12 -74.78 -24.23
CA GLU A 1174 19.76 -74.49 -23.73
C GLU A 1174 19.87 -73.62 -22.47
N GLY A 1175 18.90 -72.74 -22.20
CA GLY A 1175 18.97 -71.78 -21.09
C GLY A 1175 19.56 -70.44 -21.52
N THR A 1176 20.14 -69.69 -20.58
CA THR A 1176 20.75 -68.39 -20.86
C THR A 1176 22.22 -68.42 -20.49
N PHE A 1177 23.11 -68.01 -21.40
CA PHE A 1177 24.55 -67.90 -21.12
C PHE A 1177 24.95 -66.43 -21.07
N ILE A 1178 25.55 -66.01 -19.94
CA ILE A 1178 25.90 -64.62 -19.67
C ILE A 1178 27.42 -64.50 -19.56
N VAL A 1179 28.06 -63.79 -20.48
CA VAL A 1179 29.52 -63.65 -20.57
C VAL A 1179 29.94 -62.23 -20.21
N ASP A 1180 30.80 -62.12 -19.19
CA ASP A 1180 31.34 -60.85 -18.70
C ASP A 1180 32.54 -60.40 -19.55
N SER A 1181 33.46 -61.34 -19.83
CA SER A 1181 34.63 -61.06 -20.65
C SER A 1181 35.13 -62.32 -21.33
N VAL A 1182 35.62 -62.15 -22.56
CA VAL A 1182 36.45 -63.11 -23.29
C VAL A 1182 37.77 -62.43 -23.62
N GLU A 1183 38.87 -62.93 -23.03
CA GLU A 1183 40.21 -62.43 -23.30
C GLU A 1183 41.10 -63.50 -23.94
N LEU A 1184 41.90 -63.08 -24.92
CA LEU A 1184 42.97 -63.87 -25.50
C LEU A 1184 44.28 -63.10 -25.32
N VAL A 1185 45.19 -63.64 -24.50
CA VAL A 1185 46.42 -62.94 -24.10
C VAL A 1185 47.64 -63.77 -24.49
N LEU A 1186 48.69 -63.13 -25.01
CA LEU A 1186 49.94 -63.80 -25.36
C LEU A 1186 50.71 -64.26 -24.10
N MET A 1187 51.20 -65.50 -24.11
CA MET A 1187 52.08 -66.01 -23.05
C MET A 1187 53.49 -65.44 -23.23
N GLU A 1188 53.78 -64.29 -22.64
CA GLU A 1188 55.12 -63.71 -22.52
C GLU A 1188 55.44 -63.46 -21.04
N GLU A 1189 56.54 -64.05 -20.54
CA GLU A 1189 57.09 -63.80 -19.19
C GLU A 1189 57.77 -62.43 -19.07
#